data_AF-A0A9C8ZI34-F1
#
_entry.id   AF-A0A9C8ZI34-F1
#
_cell.length_a   1.000
_cell.length_b   1.000
_cell.length_c   1.000
_cell.angle_alpha   90.00
_cell.angle_beta   90.00
_cell.angle_gamma   90.00
#
_symmetry.space_group_name_H-M   'P 1'
#
loop_
_entity.id
_entity.type
_entity.pdbx_description
1 polymer ?
#
loop_
_entity_poly.entity_id
_entity_poly.type
_entity_poly.pdbx_seq_one_letter_code
_entity_poly.pdbx_strand_id
1 'polypeptide(L)'
;MKRYSPGINVLQLLILVWLGIGVSIAGSLPSSRISDIRNTKHNLSNQPSSGPSRAVQSGSEEEICVFCHTPHGANVDVAGPLWNRNLSTATYNTYNSGSLDATMEGVALDQPGGISKLCLSCHDGTIAIGSVRNRSGSGGFGGPAIAMSGVETDGTMPVGPYGETTGFTRRIGTDLTNDHPISFTFDTALANKDGELRDPAGEAEIGNRGPGVQPHVPLDNGQVQCNSCHDPHIRDASDPTKNIKFLRLNRFQKVSPINTTFNEANDIICMACHDKAGWVGSAHATDIVANETYTDTAAALREFPVGTAVWETACLTCHDTHTVQGSRRLLREGVDGPIGASGEKTGGNPAIEETCFACHSSDGGTLTSQGINTEVPDIKTDFNLGGTYATHMPITNSEQVAGMEVHDIGTVQQDTQETAQRGKDFIESQAALGKVSKGGSLNNRHVECTDCHNPHRVMRRRLFNQDHLTGGLDAAGTHAHDITDIQAETPYTTHNNLASGVLRGTFGVEPVYTSNDFNQEPTSFTIKRGDPGTPGFGTGTTNVSEPYVTREYQICLKCHSNYAYDTPPMMSASSATTQSGINHVTQYTNQAREYNSPATHEGEGQNLGADGGANPNWSTNNHRGWHPVMRKTGRTAAVRNANANNWLAPFNADVGNQTMYCTDCHGSNTPAGTVDPDGPGNENGNVWGPHGSTNPFLLKGDWSGNVPGSAANDWTNRQGTGEDVVSNDHLCFKCHDYQQYASTSGTTQDSGYGGSSCGMMCGPSFTLARNLHRFHVQQVSQFRCNLCHVAVPHGWKNKAFLVNLNDVGPEGGYASTGNQVRNNTTAGYVNGPYYNRAALKVVNFQTSGNWFAGACGSVGSPGNGRTGTSWMASGSEACSGVP
;
A
#
# COMPACT_ATOMS: atom_id res chain seq x y z
N MET A 1 -49.70 66.93 -51.27
CA MET A 1 -49.70 66.09 -52.49
C MET A 1 -48.62 65.04 -52.36
N LYS A 2 -49.03 63.76 -52.42
CA LYS A 2 -48.28 62.52 -52.74
C LYS A 2 -47.10 62.14 -51.83
N ARG A 3 -47.25 61.19 -50.88
CA ARG A 3 -47.37 59.70 -50.97
C ARG A 3 -46.01 58.99 -51.14
N TYR A 4 -45.60 58.19 -50.13
CA TYR A 4 -45.48 56.72 -50.14
C TYR A 4 -44.53 56.20 -49.02
N SER A 5 -45.05 55.38 -48.10
CA SER A 5 -44.31 54.27 -47.44
C SER A 5 -44.41 53.02 -48.35
N PRO A 6 -43.51 52.01 -48.28
CA PRO A 6 -43.40 51.01 -47.19
C PRO A 6 -41.92 50.67 -46.87
N GLY A 7 -41.46 49.85 -45.91
CA GLY A 7 -42.06 48.98 -44.89
C GLY A 7 -40.94 48.12 -44.25
N ILE A 8 -41.04 47.94 -42.92
CA ILE A 8 -40.86 46.69 -42.16
C ILE A 8 -39.48 45.99 -42.11
N ASN A 9 -38.83 46.15 -40.94
CA ASN A 9 -38.18 45.18 -40.02
C ASN A 9 -37.32 44.03 -40.57
N VAL A 10 -36.10 43.89 -40.02
CA VAL A 10 -35.73 42.88 -38.99
C VAL A 10 -34.26 43.03 -38.56
N LEU A 11 -34.03 42.92 -37.23
CA LEU A 11 -32.79 42.63 -36.50
C LEU A 11 -31.78 43.77 -36.22
N GLN A 12 -31.99 44.44 -35.08
CA GLN A 12 -30.91 44.97 -34.23
C GLN A 12 -31.06 44.37 -32.84
N LEU A 13 -30.09 43.56 -32.41
CA LEU A 13 -29.84 43.26 -31.02
C LEU A 13 -28.36 42.88 -30.83
N LEU A 14 -27.80 43.29 -29.69
CA LEU A 14 -26.58 42.80 -29.04
C LEU A 14 -25.25 43.46 -29.40
N ILE A 15 -25.00 44.64 -28.81
CA ILE A 15 -23.74 44.93 -28.10
C ILE A 15 -24.09 45.74 -26.86
N LEU A 16 -24.20 45.09 -25.70
CA LEU A 16 -24.22 45.74 -24.39
C LEU A 16 -23.08 45.14 -23.56
N VAL A 17 -22.23 46.06 -23.11
CA VAL A 17 -21.03 45.88 -22.31
C VAL A 17 -21.33 45.06 -21.06
N TRP A 18 -20.69 43.89 -20.95
CA TRP A 18 -20.64 43.08 -19.72
C TRP A 18 -19.74 43.80 -18.70
N LEU A 19 -20.33 44.57 -17.78
CA LEU A 19 -19.78 44.75 -16.45
C LEU A 19 -20.33 43.61 -15.58
N GLY A 20 -19.52 42.58 -15.37
CA GLY A 20 -19.81 41.52 -14.41
C GLY A 20 -19.72 42.05 -12.99
N ILE A 21 -20.84 42.52 -12.44
CA ILE A 21 -21.03 42.59 -11.00
C ILE A 21 -21.42 41.18 -10.57
N GLY A 22 -20.46 40.43 -10.04
CA GLY A 22 -20.72 39.22 -9.28
C GLY A 22 -21.48 39.60 -8.01
N VAL A 23 -22.81 39.56 -8.07
CA VAL A 23 -23.63 39.56 -6.86
C VAL A 23 -23.52 38.16 -6.28
N SER A 24 -22.66 38.01 -5.28
CA SER A 24 -22.60 36.87 -4.38
C SER A 24 -23.89 36.82 -3.56
N ILE A 25 -24.86 36.03 -4.02
CA ILE A 25 -26.04 35.67 -3.22
C ILE A 25 -25.62 34.54 -2.27
N ALA A 26 -24.82 34.86 -1.26
CA ALA A 26 -24.61 33.99 -0.11
C ALA A 26 -25.72 34.29 0.92
N GLY A 27 -26.50 33.29 1.34
CA GLY A 27 -27.52 33.56 2.36
C GLY A 27 -28.56 32.50 2.70
N SER A 28 -28.35 31.21 2.41
CA SER A 28 -29.21 30.15 2.96
C SER A 28 -28.38 29.00 3.49
N LEU A 29 -28.79 28.45 4.64
CA LEU A 29 -28.43 27.09 5.03
C LEU A 29 -28.75 26.15 3.83
N PRO A 30 -28.01 25.04 3.67
CA PRO A 30 -28.37 24.02 2.68
C PRO A 30 -29.86 23.71 2.76
N SER A 31 -30.50 23.44 1.62
CA SER A 31 -31.96 23.27 1.51
C SER A 31 -32.58 22.21 2.45
N SER A 32 -31.75 21.34 3.04
CA SER A 32 -32.13 20.29 4.00
C SER A 32 -31.85 20.65 5.48
N ARG A 33 -31.47 21.88 5.79
CA ARG A 33 -31.16 22.35 7.15
C ARG A 33 -32.03 23.55 7.54
N ILE A 34 -32.49 23.57 8.79
CA ILE A 34 -33.21 24.71 9.38
C ILE A 34 -32.60 25.09 10.72
N SER A 35 -32.47 26.40 10.96
CA SER A 35 -32.07 26.95 12.25
C SER A 35 -33.24 26.89 13.23
N ASP A 36 -33.20 25.93 14.16
CA ASP A 36 -34.25 25.67 15.14
C ASP A 36 -33.69 24.97 16.39
N ILE A 37 -32.88 25.70 17.17
CA ILE A 37 -32.24 25.21 18.40
C ILE A 37 -33.20 24.49 19.34
N ARG A 38 -34.47 24.92 19.39
CA ARG A 38 -35.53 24.34 20.24
C ARG A 38 -35.70 22.83 20.04
N ASN A 39 -35.46 22.36 18.82
CA ASN A 39 -35.65 20.98 18.42
C ASN A 39 -34.30 20.28 18.15
N THR A 40 -33.27 20.65 18.91
CA THR A 40 -31.94 20.03 18.88
C THR A 40 -31.60 19.44 20.25
N LYS A 41 -30.54 18.62 20.34
CA LYS A 41 -30.02 18.19 21.66
C LYS A 41 -29.35 19.33 22.45
N HIS A 42 -29.07 20.47 21.82
CA HIS A 42 -28.55 21.67 22.48
C HIS A 42 -29.63 22.54 23.12
N ASN A 43 -30.92 22.19 22.97
CA ASN A 43 -31.94 22.75 23.85
C ASN A 43 -31.81 22.10 25.23
N LEU A 44 -31.13 22.78 26.15
CA LEU A 44 -30.89 22.29 27.52
C LEU A 44 -31.96 22.75 28.52
N SER A 45 -32.97 23.50 28.08
CA SER A 45 -34.08 23.94 28.93
C SER A 45 -35.05 22.78 29.25
N ASN A 46 -35.96 23.01 30.20
CA ASN A 46 -37.07 22.14 30.52
C ASN A 46 -38.23 22.19 29.47
N GLN A 47 -38.12 23.05 28.44
CA GLN A 47 -39.16 23.19 27.42
C GLN A 47 -39.26 21.94 26.55
N PRO A 48 -40.46 21.55 26.09
CA PRO A 48 -40.63 20.40 25.21
C PRO A 48 -39.90 20.59 23.88
N SER A 49 -39.48 19.47 23.29
CA SER A 49 -38.80 19.41 21.99
C SER A 49 -39.49 18.34 21.14
N SER A 50 -39.73 18.65 19.87
CA SER A 50 -40.13 17.67 18.85
C SER A 50 -38.91 17.06 18.13
N GLY A 51 -37.70 17.38 18.59
CA GLY A 51 -36.45 16.87 18.05
C GLY A 51 -36.01 15.54 18.65
N PRO A 52 -34.72 15.19 18.56
CA PRO A 52 -34.20 13.97 19.15
C PRO A 52 -34.36 13.96 20.67
N SER A 53 -34.48 12.76 21.26
CA SER A 53 -34.54 12.61 22.72
C SER A 53 -33.34 13.23 23.40
N ARG A 54 -33.58 13.92 24.53
CA ARG A 54 -32.59 14.66 25.32
C ARG A 54 -32.46 14.02 26.69
N ALA A 55 -31.29 13.46 26.98
CA ALA A 55 -30.95 13.00 28.32
C ALA A 55 -30.48 14.15 29.23
N VAL A 56 -29.74 15.10 28.65
CA VAL A 56 -29.22 16.28 29.35
C VAL A 56 -30.20 17.44 29.18
N GLN A 57 -30.81 17.89 30.28
CA GLN A 57 -31.73 19.03 30.30
C GLN A 57 -31.89 19.57 31.73
N SER A 58 -32.36 20.80 31.89
CA SER A 58 -32.73 21.33 33.19
C SER A 58 -34.09 20.81 33.63
N GLY A 59 -34.27 20.65 34.94
CA GLY A 59 -35.59 20.37 35.53
C GLY A 59 -36.46 21.62 35.74
N SER A 60 -35.92 22.83 35.60
CA SER A 60 -36.63 24.06 35.99
C SER A 60 -36.39 25.28 35.11
N GLU A 61 -35.27 25.33 34.38
CA GLU A 61 -34.94 26.48 33.55
C GLU A 61 -35.67 26.43 32.21
N GLU A 62 -36.44 27.48 31.90
CA GLU A 62 -37.28 27.57 30.69
C GLU A 62 -36.57 28.31 29.55
N GLU A 63 -35.57 29.13 29.84
CA GLU A 63 -34.84 29.87 28.83
C GLU A 63 -33.89 28.95 28.04
N ILE A 64 -34.06 28.89 26.73
CA ILE A 64 -33.28 27.99 25.87
C ILE A 64 -31.85 28.49 25.68
N CYS A 65 -31.68 29.81 25.48
CA CYS A 65 -30.39 30.39 25.14
C CYS A 65 -29.49 30.63 26.37
N VAL A 66 -30.04 30.66 27.59
CA VAL A 66 -29.30 31.07 28.80
C VAL A 66 -28.07 30.22 29.09
N PHE A 67 -28.07 28.95 28.65
CA PHE A 67 -26.93 28.04 28.81
C PHE A 67 -25.71 28.44 27.98
N CYS A 68 -25.92 29.20 26.91
CA CYS A 68 -24.88 29.54 25.93
C CYS A 68 -24.67 31.05 25.81
N HIS A 69 -25.74 31.84 25.83
CA HIS A 69 -25.70 33.28 25.54
C HIS A 69 -26.34 34.11 26.65
N THR A 70 -25.79 35.31 26.88
CA THR A 70 -26.37 36.30 27.78
C THR A 70 -26.27 37.70 27.18
N PRO A 71 -27.36 38.50 27.16
CA PRO A 71 -27.31 39.86 26.61
C PRO A 71 -26.36 40.78 27.40
N HIS A 72 -26.08 40.48 28.67
CA HIS A 72 -25.25 41.31 29.54
C HIS A 72 -24.24 40.47 30.32
N GLY A 73 -23.00 40.96 30.40
CA GLY A 73 -21.92 40.30 31.14
C GLY A 73 -21.50 38.94 30.56
N ALA A 74 -21.58 38.86 29.23
CA ALA A 74 -20.93 37.82 28.47
C ALA A 74 -19.43 37.74 28.80
N ASN A 75 -18.88 36.55 28.63
CA ASN A 75 -17.44 36.34 28.71
C ASN A 75 -16.75 37.12 27.60
N VAL A 76 -15.77 37.95 27.97
CA VAL A 76 -14.99 38.80 27.07
C VAL A 76 -13.57 38.27 26.84
N ASP A 77 -13.21 37.16 27.49
CA ASP A 77 -11.89 36.54 27.39
C ASP A 77 -11.68 35.81 26.05
N VAL A 78 -12.73 35.71 25.24
CA VAL A 78 -12.70 35.17 23.88
C VAL A 78 -13.56 36.02 22.97
N ALA A 79 -13.07 36.30 21.76
CA ALA A 79 -13.87 36.93 20.72
C ALA A 79 -14.97 35.95 20.29
N GLY A 80 -16.24 36.34 20.47
CA GLY A 80 -17.34 35.43 20.17
C GLY A 80 -18.73 35.94 20.55
N PRO A 81 -19.78 35.18 20.23
CA PRO A 81 -21.16 35.55 20.50
C PRO A 81 -21.47 35.52 21.99
N LEU A 82 -21.61 36.69 22.62
CA LEU A 82 -22.14 36.95 23.97
C LEU A 82 -22.19 35.73 24.93
N TRP A 83 -21.04 35.09 25.19
CA TRP A 83 -21.01 33.75 25.79
C TRP A 83 -21.29 33.76 27.30
N ASN A 84 -22.23 32.94 27.76
CA ASN A 84 -22.69 32.95 29.15
C ASN A 84 -21.98 31.93 30.04
N ARG A 85 -20.75 31.52 29.72
CA ARG A 85 -19.98 30.57 30.55
C ARG A 85 -18.56 31.03 30.74
N ASN A 86 -17.95 30.58 31.85
CA ASN A 86 -16.50 30.66 31.98
C ASN A 86 -15.84 29.70 30.98
N LEU A 87 -14.61 30.00 30.59
CA LEU A 87 -13.82 29.12 29.72
C LEU A 87 -12.97 28.19 30.59
N SER A 88 -12.70 27.01 30.05
CA SER A 88 -11.79 26.05 30.68
C SER A 88 -10.37 26.61 30.74
N THR A 89 -9.71 26.40 31.89
CA THR A 89 -8.29 26.73 32.10
C THR A 89 -7.38 25.53 31.84
N ALA A 90 -7.95 24.40 31.40
CA ALA A 90 -7.16 23.22 31.06
C ALA A 90 -6.22 23.49 29.89
N THR A 91 -5.09 22.78 29.91
CA THR A 91 -4.18 22.64 28.78
C THR A 91 -4.56 21.38 28.02
N TYR A 92 -4.59 21.46 26.69
CA TYR A 92 -5.01 20.38 25.82
C TYR A 92 -3.79 19.71 25.17
N ASN A 93 -3.85 18.39 25.02
CA ASN A 93 -2.97 17.69 24.09
C ASN A 93 -3.58 17.84 22.70
N THR A 94 -2.90 18.49 21.77
CA THR A 94 -3.43 18.79 20.45
C THR A 94 -2.91 17.80 19.41
N TYR A 95 -3.66 17.66 18.32
CA TYR A 95 -3.33 16.75 17.24
C TYR A 95 -1.95 17.05 16.61
N ASN A 96 -1.23 15.98 16.26
CA ASN A 96 0.05 16.00 15.56
C ASN A 96 0.21 14.70 14.77
N SER A 97 0.72 14.77 13.53
CA SER A 97 1.07 13.60 12.72
C SER A 97 2.12 13.98 11.66
N GLY A 98 2.87 13.01 11.14
CA GLY A 98 3.84 13.24 10.05
C GLY A 98 3.22 13.81 8.77
N SER A 99 1.93 13.57 8.54
CA SER A 99 1.16 14.11 7.41
C SER A 99 0.40 15.41 7.70
N LEU A 100 0.62 16.05 8.86
CA LEU A 100 -0.02 17.33 9.19
C LEU A 100 0.87 18.50 8.76
N ASP A 101 0.46 19.22 7.72
CA ASP A 101 1.23 20.35 7.19
C ASP A 101 0.94 21.71 7.83
N ALA A 102 -0.06 21.80 8.73
CA ALA A 102 -0.44 23.03 9.42
C ALA A 102 0.61 23.56 10.42
N THR A 103 1.62 22.74 10.73
CA THR A 103 2.71 23.03 11.67
C THR A 103 4.02 22.43 11.16
N MET A 104 5.10 22.55 11.94
CA MET A 104 6.36 21.86 11.66
C MET A 104 6.26 20.38 12.07
N GLU A 105 7.02 19.52 11.38
CA GLU A 105 7.13 18.10 11.71
C GLU A 105 7.46 17.91 13.20
N GLY A 106 6.70 17.06 13.88
CA GLY A 106 6.88 16.75 15.31
C GLY A 106 6.41 17.84 16.27
N VAL A 107 5.82 18.95 15.80
CA VAL A 107 5.32 20.04 16.63
C VAL A 107 3.80 20.02 16.68
N ALA A 108 3.21 19.77 17.85
CA ALA A 108 1.76 19.80 18.03
C ALA A 108 1.16 21.19 17.77
N LEU A 109 -0.13 21.24 17.40
CA LEU A 109 -0.84 22.49 17.14
C LEU A 109 -0.98 23.37 18.40
N ASP A 110 -1.20 24.66 18.18
CA ASP A 110 -1.47 25.62 19.24
C ASP A 110 -2.74 25.25 20.04
N GLN A 111 -2.82 25.78 21.27
CA GLN A 111 -3.97 25.54 22.16
C GLN A 111 -5.29 26.03 21.53
N PRO A 112 -6.42 25.32 21.76
CA PRO A 112 -7.71 25.71 21.22
C PRO A 112 -8.11 27.15 21.57
N GLY A 113 -8.51 27.90 20.55
CA GLY A 113 -8.95 29.29 20.64
C GLY A 113 -10.36 29.50 20.08
N GLY A 114 -10.73 30.77 19.93
CA GLY A 114 -11.95 31.20 19.24
C GLY A 114 -13.22 30.45 19.66
N ILE A 115 -14.06 30.13 18.68
CA ILE A 115 -15.34 29.43 18.91
C ILE A 115 -15.13 28.01 19.48
N SER A 116 -14.06 27.30 19.13
CA SER A 116 -13.81 25.95 19.67
C SER A 116 -13.68 25.95 21.18
N LYS A 117 -13.07 26.99 21.77
CA LYS A 117 -12.97 27.15 23.23
C LYS A 117 -14.34 27.29 23.91
N LEU A 118 -15.35 27.80 23.20
CA LEU A 118 -16.74 27.86 23.68
C LEU A 118 -17.34 26.46 23.76
N CYS A 119 -17.20 25.66 22.70
CA CYS A 119 -17.66 24.27 22.65
C CYS A 119 -17.00 23.43 23.75
N LEU A 120 -15.68 23.56 23.90
CA LEU A 120 -14.90 22.85 24.90
C LEU A 120 -15.30 23.24 26.33
N SER A 121 -15.78 24.46 26.60
CA SER A 121 -16.32 24.82 27.92
C SER A 121 -17.51 23.97 28.40
N CYS A 122 -18.11 23.17 27.51
CA CYS A 122 -19.07 22.13 27.83
C CYS A 122 -18.48 20.73 27.63
N HIS A 123 -17.84 20.48 26.49
CA HIS A 123 -17.48 19.14 26.03
C HIS A 123 -16.15 18.61 26.57
N ASP A 124 -15.29 19.46 27.14
CA ASP A 124 -14.02 19.01 27.73
C ASP A 124 -14.17 18.38 29.12
N GLY A 125 -15.39 18.40 29.68
CA GLY A 125 -15.69 17.79 30.97
C GLY A 125 -15.15 18.55 32.18
N THR A 126 -14.62 19.76 32.03
CA THR A 126 -14.00 20.51 33.13
C THR A 126 -14.95 21.45 33.87
N ILE A 127 -16.08 21.81 33.25
CA ILE A 127 -17.06 22.76 33.80
C ILE A 127 -18.45 22.13 33.77
N ALA A 128 -19.17 22.22 34.88
CA ALA A 128 -20.55 21.77 34.96
C ALA A 128 -21.44 22.45 33.89
N ILE A 129 -22.33 21.70 33.24
CA ILE A 129 -23.20 22.22 32.17
C ILE A 129 -24.11 23.34 32.70
N GLY A 130 -24.61 23.22 33.93
CA GLY A 130 -25.45 24.24 34.56
C GLY A 130 -24.72 25.50 35.00
N SER A 131 -23.38 25.54 34.95
CA SER A 131 -22.58 26.67 35.42
C SER A 131 -22.54 27.79 34.36
N VAL A 132 -23.41 28.77 34.53
CA VAL A 132 -23.51 29.96 33.67
C VAL A 132 -23.04 31.21 34.41
N ARG A 133 -22.49 32.21 33.70
CA ARG A 133 -21.98 33.46 34.30
C ARG A 133 -23.12 34.34 34.82
N ASN A 134 -24.17 34.47 34.03
CA ASN A 134 -25.30 35.36 34.29
C ASN A 134 -26.62 34.62 34.02
N ARG A 135 -27.26 34.16 35.10
CA ARG A 135 -28.61 33.58 35.03
C ARG A 135 -29.66 34.69 35.14
N SER A 136 -30.74 34.59 34.38
CA SER A 136 -31.85 35.56 34.46
C SER A 136 -32.39 35.67 35.88
N GLY A 137 -32.60 36.91 36.36
CA GLY A 137 -33.07 37.19 37.71
C GLY A 137 -32.07 36.92 38.84
N SER A 138 -30.82 36.53 38.56
CA SER A 138 -29.81 36.21 39.60
C SER A 138 -29.26 37.42 40.37
N GLY A 139 -29.48 38.64 39.86
CA GLY A 139 -29.04 39.88 40.52
C GLY A 139 -27.52 40.14 40.46
N GLY A 140 -26.74 39.32 39.77
CA GLY A 140 -25.28 39.50 39.62
C GLY A 140 -24.58 38.36 38.88
N PHE A 141 -23.25 38.40 38.80
CA PHE A 141 -22.43 37.31 38.24
C PHE A 141 -22.21 36.19 39.26
N GLY A 142 -22.22 34.94 38.81
CA GLY A 142 -21.87 33.79 39.66
C GLY A 142 -23.01 33.30 40.57
N GLY A 143 -24.26 33.39 40.11
CA GLY A 143 -25.39 32.73 40.76
C GLY A 143 -25.22 31.20 40.85
N PRO A 144 -26.03 30.50 41.67
CA PRO A 144 -25.98 29.04 41.77
C PRO A 144 -26.23 28.41 40.40
N ALA A 145 -25.50 27.33 40.10
CA ALA A 145 -25.61 26.60 38.86
C ALA A 145 -27.06 26.15 38.61
N ILE A 146 -27.48 26.19 37.34
CA ILE A 146 -28.77 25.64 36.92
C ILE A 146 -28.74 24.14 37.18
N ALA A 147 -29.73 23.62 37.90
CA ALA A 147 -29.84 22.19 38.14
C ALA A 147 -30.08 21.46 36.82
N MET A 148 -29.23 20.47 36.53
CA MET A 148 -29.25 19.65 35.32
C MET A 148 -29.53 18.18 35.66
N SER A 149 -30.30 17.50 34.81
CA SER A 149 -30.47 16.04 34.82
C SER A 149 -29.63 15.39 33.73
N GLY A 150 -29.31 14.10 33.90
CA GLY A 150 -28.61 13.30 32.89
C GLY A 150 -27.15 13.70 32.65
N VAL A 151 -26.57 14.47 33.58
CA VAL A 151 -25.16 14.85 33.66
C VAL A 151 -24.38 13.91 34.59
N GLU A 152 -23.05 14.00 34.59
CA GLU A 152 -22.26 13.31 35.62
C GLU A 152 -22.54 13.85 37.03
N THR A 153 -22.05 13.14 38.05
CA THR A 153 -22.20 13.52 39.47
C THR A 153 -21.65 14.91 39.82
N ASP A 154 -20.66 15.39 39.08
CA ASP A 154 -20.08 16.75 39.20
C ASP A 154 -20.80 17.80 38.32
N GLY A 155 -21.85 17.39 37.59
CA GLY A 155 -22.65 18.24 36.72
C GLY A 155 -22.06 18.46 35.32
N THR A 156 -20.92 17.86 34.98
CA THR A 156 -20.22 18.04 33.70
C THR A 156 -20.84 17.21 32.57
N MET A 157 -20.32 17.38 31.34
CA MET A 157 -20.75 16.58 30.20
C MET A 157 -20.60 15.09 30.52
N PRO A 158 -21.71 14.35 30.52
CA PRO A 158 -21.67 12.92 30.76
C PRO A 158 -20.93 12.20 29.64
N VAL A 159 -20.25 11.10 29.94
CA VAL A 159 -19.39 10.39 28.98
C VAL A 159 -20.20 9.78 27.83
N GLY A 160 -21.38 9.24 28.15
CA GLY A 160 -22.16 8.42 27.22
C GLY A 160 -22.04 6.94 27.53
N PRO A 161 -22.80 6.08 26.83
CA PRO A 161 -22.91 4.67 27.20
C PRO A 161 -21.67 3.83 26.88
N TYR A 162 -20.76 4.34 26.03
CA TYR A 162 -19.65 3.57 25.46
C TYR A 162 -18.28 3.84 26.10
N GLY A 163 -18.17 4.85 26.97
CA GLY A 163 -16.93 5.19 27.67
C GLY A 163 -16.16 6.36 27.06
N GLU A 164 -15.25 6.92 27.86
CA GLU A 164 -14.58 8.21 27.64
C GLU A 164 -13.49 8.13 26.57
N THR A 165 -12.89 6.95 26.39
CA THR A 165 -11.79 6.71 25.45
C THR A 165 -12.25 6.24 24.08
N THR A 166 -13.57 6.20 23.82
CA THR A 166 -14.14 5.70 22.56
C THR A 166 -14.48 6.83 21.61
N GLY A 167 -14.54 6.55 20.31
CA GLY A 167 -15.02 7.52 19.31
C GLY A 167 -16.51 7.89 19.45
N PHE A 168 -17.23 7.25 20.38
CA PHE A 168 -18.65 7.50 20.65
C PHE A 168 -18.88 8.36 21.90
N THR A 169 -17.82 8.88 22.52
CA THR A 169 -17.93 9.78 23.67
C THR A 169 -18.58 11.11 23.28
N ARG A 170 -19.36 11.69 24.20
CA ARG A 170 -19.85 13.08 24.11
C ARG A 170 -19.04 14.05 24.97
N ARG A 171 -18.19 13.51 25.85
CA ARG A 171 -17.16 14.24 26.59
C ARG A 171 -15.85 14.04 25.86
N ILE A 172 -15.49 15.01 25.03
CA ILE A 172 -14.24 15.03 24.23
C ILE A 172 -13.03 15.03 25.17
N GLY A 173 -13.13 15.76 26.29
CA GLY A 173 -12.03 15.84 27.25
C GLY A 173 -10.97 16.87 26.87
N THR A 174 -9.79 16.74 27.47
CA THR A 174 -8.64 17.64 27.26
C THR A 174 -7.56 17.01 26.38
N ASP A 175 -7.73 15.75 26.00
CA ASP A 175 -6.86 15.11 25.02
C ASP A 175 -7.57 15.15 23.67
N LEU A 176 -7.01 15.90 22.72
CA LEU A 176 -7.55 16.11 21.38
C LEU A 176 -6.69 15.43 20.31
N THR A 177 -5.82 14.49 20.71
CA THR A 177 -4.90 13.80 19.78
C THR A 177 -5.63 12.83 18.84
N ASN A 178 -6.86 12.46 19.18
CA ASN A 178 -7.78 11.59 18.44
C ASN A 178 -8.94 12.37 17.77
N ASP A 179 -8.86 13.71 17.76
CA ASP A 179 -9.88 14.58 17.18
C ASP A 179 -9.37 15.29 15.93
N HIS A 180 -10.29 15.59 15.00
CA HIS A 180 -9.97 16.39 13.83
C HIS A 180 -9.36 17.74 14.25
N PRO A 181 -8.22 18.15 13.66
CA PRO A 181 -7.57 19.42 13.94
C PRO A 181 -8.51 20.63 13.94
N ILE A 182 -8.33 21.51 14.91
CA ILE A 182 -9.02 22.78 15.07
C ILE A 182 -8.02 23.86 15.51
N SER A 183 -8.42 25.12 15.44
CA SER A 183 -7.62 26.29 15.85
C SER A 183 -6.27 26.44 15.12
N PHE A 184 -6.18 25.93 13.89
CA PHE A 184 -5.06 26.16 12.98
C PHE A 184 -5.47 27.06 11.82
N THR A 185 -4.53 27.83 11.27
CA THR A 185 -4.76 28.70 10.11
C THR A 185 -4.99 27.87 8.86
N PHE A 186 -6.10 28.10 8.17
CA PHE A 186 -6.41 27.50 6.87
C PHE A 186 -6.44 28.58 5.80
N ASP A 187 -5.37 28.63 5.01
CA ASP A 187 -5.14 29.64 3.99
C ASP A 187 -4.51 29.03 2.72
N THR A 188 -4.29 29.87 1.71
CA THR A 188 -3.63 29.48 0.46
C THR A 188 -2.22 28.90 0.67
N ALA A 189 -1.48 29.34 1.69
CA ALA A 189 -0.12 28.86 1.93
C ALA A 189 -0.16 27.41 2.43
N LEU A 190 -1.05 27.11 3.38
CA LEU A 190 -1.26 25.74 3.84
C LEU A 190 -1.79 24.85 2.70
N ALA A 191 -2.75 25.33 1.91
CA ALA A 191 -3.31 24.55 0.81
C ALA A 191 -2.23 24.13 -0.22
N ASN A 192 -1.34 25.06 -0.58
CA ASN A 192 -0.22 24.77 -1.48
C ASN A 192 0.83 23.83 -0.85
N LYS A 193 1.07 23.95 0.45
CA LYS A 193 2.05 23.11 1.17
C LYS A 193 1.59 21.65 1.22
N ASP A 194 0.31 21.43 1.53
CA ASP A 194 -0.31 20.10 1.64
C ASP A 194 -0.54 19.46 0.26
N GLY A 195 -1.12 20.23 -0.68
CA GLY A 195 -1.36 19.78 -2.05
C GLY A 195 -2.59 18.91 -2.27
N GLU A 196 -3.37 18.64 -1.22
CA GLU A 196 -4.70 17.99 -1.26
C GLU A 196 -5.75 18.74 -0.42
N LEU A 197 -5.46 19.97 -0.03
CA LEU A 197 -6.43 20.91 0.53
C LEU A 197 -6.89 21.87 -0.55
N ARG A 198 -8.19 22.19 -0.54
CA ARG A 198 -8.76 23.27 -1.36
C ARG A 198 -8.27 24.61 -0.84
N ASP A 199 -7.97 25.54 -1.75
CA ASP A 199 -7.58 26.90 -1.38
C ASP A 199 -8.83 27.69 -0.94
N PRO A 200 -8.91 28.16 0.32
CA PRO A 200 -10.04 28.94 0.80
C PRO A 200 -10.28 30.24 0.02
N ALA A 201 -9.27 30.76 -0.69
CA ALA A 201 -9.43 31.93 -1.55
C ALA A 201 -10.21 31.63 -2.85
N GLY A 202 -10.28 30.36 -3.27
CA GLY A 202 -10.95 29.90 -4.48
C GLY A 202 -12.33 29.27 -4.27
N GLU A 203 -12.66 28.88 -3.05
CA GLU A 203 -13.90 28.15 -2.72
C GLU A 203 -14.92 29.08 -2.04
N ALA A 204 -16.14 29.16 -2.55
CA ALA A 204 -17.14 30.11 -2.07
C ALA A 204 -17.80 29.69 -0.75
N GLU A 205 -17.77 28.39 -0.46
CA GLU A 205 -18.32 27.77 0.73
C GLU A 205 -17.41 27.91 1.96
N ILE A 206 -16.11 28.19 1.76
CA ILE A 206 -15.12 28.35 2.82
C ILE A 206 -14.84 29.85 3.02
N GLY A 207 -14.84 30.31 4.27
CA GLY A 207 -14.36 31.66 4.55
C GLY A 207 -14.73 32.20 5.92
N ASN A 208 -14.21 33.39 6.24
CA ASN A 208 -14.51 34.03 7.51
C ASN A 208 -15.99 34.41 7.62
N ARG A 209 -16.61 34.01 8.73
CA ARG A 209 -17.98 34.42 9.03
C ARG A 209 -18.01 35.90 9.44
N GLY A 210 -19.00 36.64 8.96
CA GLY A 210 -19.20 38.05 9.31
C GLY A 210 -20.64 38.51 9.12
N PRO A 211 -20.97 39.75 9.51
CA PRO A 211 -22.28 40.33 9.22
C PRO A 211 -22.58 40.28 7.72
N GLY A 212 -23.64 39.57 7.32
CA GLY A 212 -24.01 39.38 5.92
C GLY A 212 -23.17 38.37 5.13
N VAL A 213 -22.14 37.77 5.74
CA VAL A 213 -21.26 36.77 5.12
C VAL A 213 -21.37 35.47 5.91
N GLN A 214 -22.01 34.47 5.31
CA GLN A 214 -22.31 33.19 5.95
C GLN A 214 -21.86 32.02 5.08
N PRO A 215 -20.54 31.73 5.02
CA PRO A 215 -20.03 30.56 4.34
C PRO A 215 -20.57 29.29 5.00
N HIS A 216 -20.74 28.22 4.23
CA HIS A 216 -21.22 26.94 4.75
C HIS A 216 -20.18 26.22 5.60
N VAL A 217 -18.90 26.49 5.35
CA VAL A 217 -17.75 26.10 6.18
C VAL A 217 -17.12 27.39 6.73
N PRO A 218 -17.69 27.96 7.82
CA PRO A 218 -17.18 29.21 8.36
C PRO A 218 -15.83 29.01 9.06
N LEU A 219 -14.89 29.91 8.77
CA LEU A 219 -13.65 30.10 9.50
C LEU A 219 -13.85 31.20 10.56
N ASP A 220 -13.04 31.12 11.62
CA ASP A 220 -12.94 32.15 12.65
C ASP A 220 -11.52 32.73 12.61
N ASN A 221 -11.40 33.99 12.18
CA ASN A 221 -10.10 34.66 11.97
C ASN A 221 -9.12 33.84 11.10
N GLY A 222 -9.62 33.22 10.03
CA GLY A 222 -8.84 32.38 9.10
C GLY A 222 -8.54 30.99 9.64
N GLN A 223 -9.10 30.60 10.79
CA GLN A 223 -8.87 29.29 11.38
C GLN A 223 -10.08 28.37 11.26
N VAL A 224 -9.79 27.07 11.07
CA VAL A 224 -10.80 26.01 11.21
C VAL A 224 -11.16 25.87 12.70
N GLN A 225 -12.44 25.74 13.00
CA GLN A 225 -12.96 25.60 14.35
C GLN A 225 -14.03 24.49 14.41
N CYS A 226 -14.46 24.07 15.61
CA CYS A 226 -15.57 23.12 15.76
C CYS A 226 -16.81 23.56 14.97
N ASN A 227 -17.07 24.87 14.90
CA ASN A 227 -18.23 25.39 14.20
C ASN A 227 -18.08 25.50 12.67
N SER A 228 -16.90 25.20 12.12
CA SER A 228 -16.73 25.03 10.67
C SER A 228 -17.56 23.85 10.17
N CYS A 229 -17.70 22.80 10.98
CA CYS A 229 -18.51 21.62 10.67
C CYS A 229 -19.85 21.60 11.40
N HIS A 230 -19.88 22.02 12.68
CA HIS A 230 -21.07 21.93 13.53
C HIS A 230 -21.79 23.27 13.69
N ASP A 231 -23.12 23.26 13.63
CA ASP A 231 -23.94 24.37 14.10
C ASP A 231 -24.94 23.86 15.14
N PRO A 232 -24.80 24.19 16.43
CA PRO A 232 -25.71 23.69 17.45
C PRO A 232 -27.16 24.13 17.21
N HIS A 233 -27.39 25.17 16.39
CA HIS A 233 -28.71 25.70 16.11
C HIS A 233 -29.44 24.98 14.97
N ILE A 234 -28.80 24.07 14.22
CA ILE A 234 -29.44 23.46 13.04
C ILE A 234 -29.93 22.04 13.30
N ARG A 235 -31.01 21.68 12.61
CA ARG A 235 -31.54 20.31 12.48
C ARG A 235 -31.92 20.01 11.03
N ASP A 236 -32.25 18.75 10.74
CA ASP A 236 -32.83 18.38 9.46
C ASP A 236 -34.18 19.09 9.27
N ALA A 237 -34.38 19.65 8.08
CA ALA A 237 -35.57 20.42 7.75
C ALA A 237 -36.82 19.54 7.60
N SER A 238 -36.65 18.31 7.09
CA SER A 238 -37.74 17.38 6.76
C SER A 238 -38.18 16.53 7.96
N ASP A 239 -37.23 16.12 8.80
CA ASP A 239 -37.50 15.30 9.97
C ASP A 239 -36.77 15.87 11.21
N PRO A 240 -37.49 16.49 12.15
CA PRO A 240 -36.85 17.07 13.33
C PRO A 240 -36.19 16.03 14.24
N THR A 241 -36.56 14.75 14.15
CA THR A 241 -36.00 13.68 14.99
C THR A 241 -34.70 13.10 14.46
N LYS A 242 -34.39 13.36 13.18
CA LYS A 242 -33.21 12.84 12.50
C LYS A 242 -31.92 13.42 13.07
N ASN A 243 -30.99 12.54 13.43
CA ASN A 243 -29.68 12.96 13.93
C ASN A 243 -28.73 13.30 12.78
N ILE A 244 -28.59 14.59 12.49
CA ILE A 244 -27.59 15.10 11.53
C ILE A 244 -26.25 15.46 12.18
N LYS A 245 -26.05 15.11 13.46
CA LYS A 245 -24.83 15.45 14.22
C LYS A 245 -24.49 16.96 14.20
N PHE A 246 -25.52 17.81 14.05
CA PHE A 246 -25.38 19.27 13.89
C PHE A 246 -24.54 19.70 12.67
N LEU A 247 -24.35 18.81 11.69
CA LEU A 247 -23.47 19.07 10.55
C LEU A 247 -24.10 20.08 9.58
N ARG A 248 -23.29 21.09 9.21
CA ARG A 248 -23.66 22.11 8.24
C ARG A 248 -23.92 21.53 6.86
N LEU A 249 -23.12 20.54 6.45
CA LEU A 249 -23.19 19.88 5.13
C LEU A 249 -23.57 18.40 5.27
N ASN A 250 -23.45 17.61 4.20
CA ASN A 250 -23.84 16.20 4.23
C ASN A 250 -22.88 15.37 5.09
N ARG A 251 -23.45 14.44 5.85
CA ARG A 251 -22.69 13.42 6.61
C ARG A 251 -22.21 12.28 5.72
N PHE A 252 -22.93 11.98 4.66
CA PHE A 252 -22.69 10.85 3.76
C PHE A 252 -22.59 11.36 2.32
N GLN A 253 -21.81 10.65 1.52
CA GLN A 253 -21.80 10.81 0.07
C GLN A 253 -23.13 10.30 -0.50
N LYS A 254 -23.72 11.06 -1.42
CA LYS A 254 -25.02 10.68 -2.03
C LYS A 254 -24.93 10.23 -3.47
N VAL A 255 -23.84 10.56 -4.15
CA VAL A 255 -23.58 10.21 -5.56
C VAL A 255 -22.10 9.94 -5.71
N SER A 256 -21.71 8.92 -6.47
CA SER A 256 -20.30 8.70 -6.85
C SER A 256 -19.68 10.00 -7.41
N PRO A 257 -18.51 10.46 -6.90
CA PRO A 257 -17.86 11.66 -7.42
C PRO A 257 -17.50 11.46 -8.91
N ILE A 258 -17.84 12.44 -9.74
CA ILE A 258 -17.56 12.43 -11.19
C ILE A 258 -16.54 13.48 -11.62
N ASN A 259 -16.19 14.40 -10.72
CA ASN A 259 -15.16 15.42 -10.89
C ASN A 259 -14.68 15.92 -9.52
N THR A 260 -13.68 16.80 -9.50
CA THR A 260 -13.06 17.33 -8.28
C THR A 260 -13.71 18.61 -7.77
N THR A 261 -14.80 19.10 -8.39
CA THR A 261 -15.53 20.27 -7.89
C THR A 261 -16.48 19.85 -6.79
N PHE A 262 -16.39 20.50 -5.62
CA PHE A 262 -17.28 20.22 -4.51
C PHE A 262 -18.74 20.52 -4.86
N ASN A 263 -19.64 19.61 -4.48
CA ASN A 263 -21.07 19.75 -4.65
C ASN A 263 -21.81 19.60 -3.32
N GLU A 264 -22.28 20.72 -2.77
CA GLU A 264 -22.99 20.78 -1.49
C GLU A 264 -24.19 19.82 -1.38
N ALA A 265 -24.87 19.52 -2.49
CA ALA A 265 -26.05 18.65 -2.48
C ALA A 265 -25.69 17.17 -2.37
N ASN A 266 -24.52 16.77 -2.87
CA ASN A 266 -24.14 15.37 -3.07
C ASN A 266 -22.97 14.93 -2.19
N ASP A 267 -22.00 15.82 -1.99
CA ASP A 267 -20.71 15.45 -1.41
C ASP A 267 -20.74 15.48 0.11
N ILE A 268 -19.98 14.56 0.70
CA ILE A 268 -19.68 14.54 2.13
C ILE A 268 -18.92 15.81 2.53
N ILE A 269 -19.18 16.33 3.73
CA ILE A 269 -18.60 17.57 4.25
C ILE A 269 -17.06 17.65 4.15
N CYS A 270 -16.36 16.52 4.30
CA CYS A 270 -14.90 16.47 4.24
C CYS A 270 -14.36 17.00 2.89
N MET A 271 -15.06 16.71 1.80
CA MET A 271 -14.68 17.12 0.45
C MET A 271 -14.84 18.61 0.20
N ALA A 272 -15.46 19.36 1.11
CA ALA A 272 -15.49 20.83 1.06
C ALA A 272 -14.13 21.45 1.39
N CYS A 273 -13.20 20.70 2.00
CA CYS A 273 -11.86 21.19 2.32
C CYS A 273 -10.76 20.28 1.75
N HIS A 274 -11.00 18.98 1.65
CA HIS A 274 -10.05 18.02 1.10
C HIS A 274 -10.35 17.72 -0.37
N ASP A 275 -9.39 17.97 -1.26
CA ASP A 275 -9.39 17.55 -2.66
C ASP A 275 -8.32 16.47 -2.83
N LYS A 276 -8.69 15.23 -2.49
CA LYS A 276 -7.79 14.08 -2.53
C LYS A 276 -7.54 13.66 -3.98
N ALA A 277 -6.27 13.71 -4.39
CA ALA A 277 -5.89 13.34 -5.74
C ALA A 277 -6.28 11.89 -6.00
N GLY A 278 -6.88 11.61 -7.16
CA GLY A 278 -7.35 10.28 -7.56
C GLY A 278 -8.59 9.74 -6.84
N TRP A 279 -9.21 10.48 -5.91
CA TRP A 279 -10.43 10.03 -5.20
C TRP A 279 -11.60 9.77 -6.15
N VAL A 280 -11.79 10.66 -7.12
CA VAL A 280 -12.81 10.55 -8.16
C VAL A 280 -12.57 9.26 -8.95
N GLY A 281 -13.52 8.32 -8.84
CA GLY A 281 -13.45 7.00 -9.49
C GLY A 281 -12.65 5.93 -8.75
N SER A 282 -12.03 6.24 -7.62
CA SER A 282 -11.36 5.22 -6.82
C SER A 282 -12.34 4.11 -6.40
N ALA A 283 -11.82 2.91 -6.12
CA ALA A 283 -12.62 1.78 -5.69
C ALA A 283 -13.49 2.11 -4.47
N HIS A 284 -12.99 2.93 -3.54
CA HIS A 284 -13.70 3.30 -2.32
C HIS A 284 -14.70 4.47 -2.49
N ALA A 285 -14.69 5.15 -3.64
CA ALA A 285 -15.55 6.30 -3.90
C ALA A 285 -16.75 5.99 -4.80
N THR A 286 -16.83 4.77 -5.37
CA THR A 286 -17.80 4.44 -6.41
C THR A 286 -18.80 3.36 -5.98
N ASP A 287 -20.05 3.58 -6.37
CA ASP A 287 -21.21 2.71 -6.16
C ASP A 287 -21.19 1.42 -6.99
N ILE A 288 -20.22 1.27 -7.89
CA ILE A 288 -20.03 0.06 -8.70
C ILE A 288 -18.88 -0.83 -8.19
N VAL A 289 -18.12 -0.38 -7.19
CA VAL A 289 -17.06 -1.18 -6.55
C VAL A 289 -17.34 -1.36 -5.08
N ALA A 290 -17.42 -0.29 -4.30
CA ALA A 290 -17.62 -0.36 -2.85
C ALA A 290 -19.13 -0.39 -2.49
N ASN A 291 -19.88 -1.26 -3.13
CA ASN A 291 -21.34 -1.36 -3.03
C ASN A 291 -21.82 -2.32 -1.93
N GLU A 292 -20.90 -2.99 -1.25
CA GLU A 292 -21.20 -3.82 -0.11
C GLU A 292 -21.83 -2.99 1.01
N THR A 293 -22.80 -3.60 1.69
CA THR A 293 -23.57 -2.93 2.73
C THR A 293 -23.09 -3.33 4.11
N TYR A 294 -23.12 -2.38 5.05
CA TYR A 294 -22.85 -2.66 6.45
C TYR A 294 -23.88 -3.63 7.02
N THR A 295 -23.46 -4.49 7.96
CA THR A 295 -24.40 -5.26 8.78
C THR A 295 -25.27 -4.33 9.61
N ASP A 296 -26.50 -4.73 9.96
CA ASP A 296 -27.41 -3.91 10.78
C ASP A 296 -26.77 -3.49 12.11
N THR A 297 -25.97 -4.39 12.72
CA THR A 297 -25.27 -4.10 13.97
C THR A 297 -24.17 -3.05 13.77
N ALA A 298 -23.34 -3.20 12.73
CA ALA A 298 -22.28 -2.26 12.42
C ALA A 298 -22.83 -0.87 12.03
N ALA A 299 -23.93 -0.83 11.28
CA ALA A 299 -24.64 0.39 10.91
C ALA A 299 -25.26 1.07 12.13
N ALA A 300 -25.97 0.32 12.98
CA ALA A 300 -26.62 0.85 14.18
C ALA A 300 -25.61 1.45 15.16
N LEU A 301 -24.48 0.78 15.40
CA LEU A 301 -23.41 1.26 16.27
C LEU A 301 -22.91 2.65 15.86
N ARG A 302 -22.83 2.91 14.55
CA ARG A 302 -22.30 4.16 13.99
C ARG A 302 -23.38 5.18 13.64
N GLU A 303 -24.63 4.85 13.96
CA GLU A 303 -25.80 5.62 13.57
C GLU A 303 -25.83 5.88 12.05
N PHE A 304 -25.46 4.86 11.28
CA PHE A 304 -25.66 4.83 9.85
C PHE A 304 -27.08 4.32 9.57
N PRO A 305 -27.75 4.84 8.52
CA PRO A 305 -28.98 4.23 8.04
C PRO A 305 -28.77 2.73 7.75
N VAL A 306 -29.80 1.92 7.99
CA VAL A 306 -29.79 0.50 7.61
C VAL A 306 -29.67 0.39 6.09
N GLY A 307 -28.82 -0.53 5.63
CA GLY A 307 -28.55 -0.74 4.21
C GLY A 307 -27.56 0.25 3.59
N THR A 308 -26.91 1.12 4.39
CA THR A 308 -25.84 1.99 3.90
C THR A 308 -24.71 1.16 3.28
N ALA A 309 -24.25 1.59 2.10
CA ALA A 309 -23.13 1.01 1.40
C ALA A 309 -21.80 1.68 1.78
N VAL A 310 -20.67 1.01 1.55
CA VAL A 310 -19.33 1.51 1.89
C VAL A 310 -19.01 2.84 1.17
N TRP A 311 -19.34 2.96 -0.12
CA TRP A 311 -19.10 4.19 -0.87
C TRP A 311 -19.88 5.40 -0.33
N GLU A 312 -21.06 5.20 0.28
CA GLU A 312 -21.87 6.28 0.87
C GLU A 312 -21.22 6.83 2.15
N THR A 313 -20.52 5.97 2.91
CA THR A 313 -19.75 6.41 4.08
C THR A 313 -18.44 7.07 3.68
N ALA A 314 -17.92 6.79 2.48
CA ALA A 314 -16.76 7.47 1.88
C ALA A 314 -15.59 7.61 2.86
N CYS A 315 -15.21 8.84 3.22
CA CYS A 315 -14.13 9.12 4.16
C CYS A 315 -14.38 8.49 5.55
N LEU A 316 -15.64 8.41 5.99
CA LEU A 316 -16.03 7.83 7.28
C LEU A 316 -15.88 6.31 7.33
N THR A 317 -15.59 5.65 6.21
CA THR A 317 -15.25 4.23 6.20
C THR A 317 -13.93 3.98 6.93
N CYS A 318 -12.96 4.88 6.77
CA CYS A 318 -11.61 4.72 7.32
C CYS A 318 -11.29 5.74 8.40
N HIS A 319 -11.80 6.96 8.29
CA HIS A 319 -11.53 8.04 9.23
C HIS A 319 -12.71 8.28 10.18
N ASP A 320 -12.42 8.65 11.42
CA ASP A 320 -13.41 9.22 12.31
C ASP A 320 -12.88 10.54 12.89
N THR A 321 -13.71 11.57 12.86
CA THR A 321 -13.35 12.91 13.32
C THR A 321 -13.16 12.98 14.83
N HIS A 322 -13.70 12.01 15.56
CA HIS A 322 -13.53 11.80 16.99
C HIS A 322 -13.34 10.29 17.17
N THR A 323 -12.11 9.80 17.10
CA THR A 323 -11.83 8.36 17.11
C THR A 323 -11.44 7.86 18.50
N VAL A 324 -11.17 6.56 18.65
CA VAL A 324 -10.68 5.97 19.90
C VAL A 324 -9.37 6.64 20.34
N GLN A 325 -9.20 6.85 21.65
CA GLN A 325 -8.00 7.45 22.21
C GLN A 325 -6.75 6.65 21.80
N GLY A 326 -5.70 7.35 21.35
CA GLY A 326 -4.44 6.74 20.94
C GLY A 326 -4.40 6.25 19.49
N SER A 327 -5.52 6.34 18.75
CA SER A 327 -5.56 6.16 17.29
C SER A 327 -4.58 7.10 16.58
N ARG A 328 -4.13 6.67 15.41
CA ARG A 328 -3.21 7.43 14.55
C ARG A 328 -3.96 7.91 13.33
N ARG A 329 -3.59 9.09 12.82
CA ARG A 329 -4.09 9.62 11.52
C ARG A 329 -5.61 9.72 11.45
N LEU A 330 -6.25 9.85 12.62
CA LEU A 330 -7.71 9.85 12.78
C LEU A 330 -8.38 8.64 12.14
N LEU A 331 -7.69 7.50 12.11
CA LEU A 331 -8.25 6.27 11.62
C LEU A 331 -9.25 5.72 12.62
N ARG A 332 -10.26 5.04 12.07
CA ARG A 332 -11.26 4.32 12.84
C ARG A 332 -10.62 3.21 13.65
N GLU A 333 -11.32 2.88 14.73
CA GLU A 333 -10.99 1.76 15.58
C GLU A 333 -10.75 0.47 14.77
N GLY A 334 -9.59 -0.15 15.03
CA GLY A 334 -9.17 -1.40 14.42
C GLY A 334 -9.97 -2.62 14.86
N VAL A 335 -9.73 -3.80 14.27
CA VAL A 335 -10.43 -5.04 14.64
C VAL A 335 -9.79 -5.79 15.81
N ASP A 336 -8.55 -5.50 16.17
CA ASP A 336 -7.76 -6.12 17.24
C ASP A 336 -8.09 -5.68 18.68
N GLY A 337 -8.87 -4.61 18.86
CA GLY A 337 -9.16 -4.04 20.17
C GLY A 337 -10.28 -4.72 20.98
N PRO A 338 -10.31 -4.54 22.32
CA PRO A 338 -11.39 -5.04 23.16
C PRO A 338 -12.75 -4.49 22.72
N ILE A 339 -13.74 -5.38 22.65
CA ILE A 339 -15.10 -5.08 22.25
C ILE A 339 -15.98 -4.93 23.49
N GLY A 340 -16.65 -3.80 23.60
CA GLY A 340 -17.65 -3.53 24.63
C GLY A 340 -18.94 -4.30 24.40
N ALA A 341 -19.89 -4.19 25.34
CA ALA A 341 -21.10 -5.02 25.33
C ALA A 341 -22.03 -4.76 24.12
N SER A 342 -21.87 -3.62 23.43
CA SER A 342 -22.68 -3.24 22.26
C SER A 342 -21.93 -3.37 20.93
N GLY A 343 -20.72 -3.96 20.94
CA GLY A 343 -19.89 -4.11 19.75
C GLY A 343 -18.90 -2.96 19.50
N GLU A 344 -18.92 -1.91 20.33
CA GLU A 344 -17.99 -0.78 20.26
C GLU A 344 -16.56 -1.20 20.59
N LYS A 345 -15.57 -0.61 19.91
CA LYS A 345 -14.19 -0.76 20.35
C LYS A 345 -13.90 0.22 21.48
N THR A 346 -13.25 -0.29 22.51
CA THR A 346 -12.85 0.47 23.70
C THR A 346 -11.35 0.71 23.78
N GLY A 347 -10.62 0.25 22.76
CA GLY A 347 -9.17 0.34 22.58
C GLY A 347 -8.78 -0.42 21.31
N GLY A 348 -7.50 -0.78 21.20
CA GLY A 348 -6.92 -1.48 20.04
C GLY A 348 -5.54 -0.93 19.73
N ASN A 349 -4.75 -1.63 18.92
CA ASN A 349 -3.53 -1.01 18.40
C ASN A 349 -3.93 0.04 17.36
N PRO A 350 -3.21 1.16 17.30
CA PRO A 350 -3.50 2.23 16.34
C PRO A 350 -2.95 1.95 14.93
N ALA A 351 -2.86 0.67 14.56
CA ALA A 351 -2.20 0.22 13.35
C ALA A 351 -3.16 0.37 12.14
N ILE A 352 -2.65 0.86 11.00
CA ILE A 352 -3.50 1.25 9.87
C ILE A 352 -4.25 0.06 9.27
N GLU A 353 -3.57 -1.08 9.18
CA GLU A 353 -4.07 -2.34 8.65
C GLU A 353 -5.34 -2.82 9.36
N GLU A 354 -5.46 -2.53 10.66
CA GLU A 354 -6.61 -2.95 11.46
C GLU A 354 -7.90 -2.23 11.02
N THR A 355 -7.78 -1.01 10.51
CA THR A 355 -8.90 -0.31 9.85
C THR A 355 -9.24 -0.97 8.52
N CYS A 356 -8.25 -1.41 7.73
CA CYS A 356 -8.48 -2.13 6.48
C CYS A 356 -9.18 -3.47 6.73
N PHE A 357 -8.73 -4.21 7.74
CA PHE A 357 -9.25 -5.51 8.14
C PHE A 357 -10.70 -5.46 8.62
N ALA A 358 -11.28 -4.29 8.92
CA ALA A 358 -12.71 -4.17 9.20
C ALA A 358 -13.56 -4.72 8.04
N CYS A 359 -13.10 -4.52 6.80
CA CYS A 359 -13.77 -4.95 5.57
C CYS A 359 -12.99 -6.05 4.84
N HIS A 360 -11.66 -5.94 4.78
CA HIS A 360 -10.79 -6.85 4.02
C HIS A 360 -10.36 -8.09 4.83
N SER A 361 -11.33 -8.77 5.42
CA SER A 361 -11.13 -9.97 6.22
C SER A 361 -12.39 -10.84 6.26
N SER A 362 -12.22 -12.11 6.60
CA SER A 362 -13.33 -13.03 6.88
C SER A 362 -13.94 -12.85 8.27
N ASP A 363 -13.27 -12.17 9.21
CA ASP A 363 -13.67 -12.07 10.62
C ASP A 363 -14.01 -10.64 11.09
N GLY A 364 -13.93 -9.63 10.21
CA GLY A 364 -14.21 -8.24 10.56
C GLY A 364 -15.67 -7.95 10.92
N GLY A 365 -16.62 -8.71 10.37
CA GLY A 365 -18.05 -8.64 10.72
C GLY A 365 -18.74 -7.30 10.42
N THR A 366 -18.14 -6.47 9.58
CA THR A 366 -18.61 -5.10 9.25
C THR A 366 -19.63 -5.11 8.12
N LEU A 367 -19.42 -5.95 7.12
CA LEU A 367 -20.18 -6.02 5.87
C LEU A 367 -21.05 -7.28 5.79
N THR A 368 -22.12 -7.21 5.02
CA THR A 368 -23.00 -8.35 4.74
C THR A 368 -22.34 -9.39 3.83
N SER A 369 -21.34 -8.98 3.04
CA SER A 369 -20.49 -9.84 2.22
C SER A 369 -19.04 -9.38 2.37
N GLN A 370 -18.19 -10.22 2.97
CA GLN A 370 -16.75 -10.01 3.11
C GLN A 370 -16.03 -11.36 3.31
N GLY A 371 -14.75 -11.41 2.95
CA GLY A 371 -13.89 -12.58 3.10
C GLY A 371 -13.53 -13.25 1.77
N ILE A 372 -12.92 -14.43 1.86
CA ILE A 372 -12.47 -15.20 0.69
C ILE A 372 -13.64 -15.54 -0.25
N ASN A 373 -13.42 -15.43 -1.56
CA ASN A 373 -14.41 -15.64 -2.63
C ASN A 373 -15.52 -14.58 -2.68
N THR A 374 -15.24 -13.37 -2.18
CA THR A 374 -16.13 -12.21 -2.32
C THR A 374 -15.44 -11.11 -3.15
N GLU A 375 -16.21 -10.13 -3.65
CA GLU A 375 -15.62 -8.98 -4.35
C GLU A 375 -14.74 -8.10 -3.44
N VAL A 376 -14.86 -8.26 -2.11
CA VAL A 376 -13.99 -7.66 -1.10
C VAL A 376 -12.83 -8.61 -0.79
N PRO A 377 -11.59 -8.29 -1.20
CA PRO A 377 -10.47 -9.19 -0.99
C PRO A 377 -10.16 -9.40 0.50
N ASP A 378 -9.91 -10.64 0.91
CA ASP A 378 -9.43 -10.99 2.25
C ASP A 378 -7.90 -10.91 2.29
N ILE A 379 -7.37 -9.76 2.73
CA ILE A 379 -5.92 -9.57 2.89
C ILE A 379 -5.43 -10.04 4.26
N LYS A 380 -6.30 -10.05 5.27
CA LYS A 380 -5.96 -10.34 6.66
C LYS A 380 -5.50 -11.79 6.84
N THR A 381 -6.14 -12.72 6.12
CA THR A 381 -5.85 -14.15 6.25
C THR A 381 -4.38 -14.47 5.97
N ASP A 382 -3.79 -13.84 4.95
CA ASP A 382 -2.38 -14.05 4.57
C ASP A 382 -1.41 -13.50 5.62
N PHE A 383 -1.73 -12.38 6.27
CA PHE A 383 -0.94 -11.84 7.37
C PHE A 383 -1.09 -12.62 8.68
N ASN A 384 -2.15 -13.43 8.82
CA ASN A 384 -2.43 -14.21 10.03
C ASN A 384 -2.24 -15.73 9.84
N LEU A 385 -1.46 -16.12 8.83
CA LEU A 385 -1.18 -17.54 8.58
C LEU A 385 -0.57 -18.20 9.83
N GLY A 386 -1.14 -19.34 10.23
CA GLY A 386 -0.60 -20.18 11.29
C GLY A 386 0.29 -21.28 10.74
N GLY A 387 1.35 -21.63 11.47
CA GLY A 387 2.21 -22.76 11.15
C GLY A 387 3.69 -22.50 11.40
N THR A 388 4.52 -23.54 11.32
CA THR A 388 5.96 -23.45 11.61
C THR A 388 6.73 -22.55 10.63
N TYR A 389 6.22 -22.37 9.40
CA TYR A 389 6.85 -21.58 8.33
C TYR A 389 5.93 -20.52 7.74
N ALA A 390 4.84 -20.18 8.43
CA ALA A 390 4.06 -19.01 8.06
C ALA A 390 5.00 -17.80 8.10
N THR A 391 5.20 -17.17 6.94
CA THR A 391 6.01 -15.96 6.82
C THR A 391 5.15 -14.86 6.25
N HIS A 392 5.31 -13.67 6.80
CA HIS A 392 4.78 -12.42 6.30
C HIS A 392 5.73 -11.30 6.70
N MET A 393 5.52 -10.12 6.14
CA MET A 393 6.24 -8.95 6.62
C MET A 393 5.67 -8.51 7.99
N PRO A 394 6.50 -7.98 8.91
CA PRO A 394 6.04 -7.52 10.22
C PRO A 394 5.04 -6.39 10.04
N ILE A 395 3.78 -6.64 10.37
CA ILE A 395 2.69 -5.67 10.23
C ILE A 395 2.22 -5.18 11.59
N THR A 396 2.15 -6.08 12.59
CA THR A 396 1.71 -5.70 13.94
C THR A 396 2.83 -5.11 14.78
N ASN A 397 2.47 -4.28 15.78
CA ASN A 397 3.40 -3.74 16.78
C ASN A 397 4.31 -4.81 17.43
N SER A 398 3.76 -6.00 17.71
CA SER A 398 4.50 -7.10 18.34
C SER A 398 5.48 -7.80 17.41
N GLU A 399 5.26 -7.70 16.10
CA GLU A 399 6.15 -8.27 15.10
C GLU A 399 7.24 -7.28 14.71
N GLN A 400 6.96 -5.97 14.76
CA GLN A 400 7.95 -4.95 14.49
C GLN A 400 9.04 -4.95 15.56
N VAL A 401 10.30 -4.92 15.15
CA VAL A 401 11.45 -5.01 16.05
C VAL A 401 11.55 -3.79 16.97
N ALA A 402 11.02 -2.64 16.52
CA ALA A 402 10.88 -1.45 17.34
C ALA A 402 9.92 -1.64 18.54
N GLY A 403 9.06 -2.67 18.53
CA GLY A 403 8.03 -2.92 19.54
C GLY A 403 6.89 -1.90 19.53
N MET A 404 6.86 -1.04 18.51
CA MET A 404 5.87 -0.01 18.27
C MET A 404 5.83 0.29 16.77
N GLU A 405 4.67 0.72 16.30
CA GLU A 405 4.46 1.15 14.93
C GLU A 405 5.34 2.36 14.60
N VAL A 406 6.18 2.20 13.57
CA VAL A 406 7.16 3.18 13.09
C VAL A 406 6.79 3.80 11.74
N HIS A 407 5.75 3.31 11.07
CA HIS A 407 5.27 3.87 9.81
C HIS A 407 4.85 5.32 10.00
N ASP A 408 5.44 6.23 9.20
CA ASP A 408 5.08 7.65 9.23
C ASP A 408 5.18 8.40 7.89
N ILE A 409 4.04 8.45 7.20
CA ILE A 409 3.85 9.21 5.97
C ILE A 409 4.00 10.71 6.20
N GLY A 410 4.59 11.39 5.22
CA GLY A 410 4.75 12.85 5.26
C GLY A 410 6.04 13.33 5.93
N THR A 411 6.72 12.46 6.69
CA THR A 411 7.93 12.83 7.43
C THR A 411 9.13 13.09 6.53
N VAL A 412 9.97 14.07 6.90
CA VAL A 412 11.23 14.37 6.22
C VAL A 412 12.40 13.77 6.98
N GLN A 413 12.48 13.98 8.29
CA GLN A 413 13.64 13.61 9.10
C GLN A 413 14.97 14.11 8.47
N GLN A 414 16.03 13.29 8.40
CA GLN A 414 17.29 13.64 7.71
C GLN A 414 17.26 13.29 6.21
N ASP A 415 16.09 12.98 5.64
CA ASP A 415 15.95 12.72 4.22
C ASP A 415 16.18 14.01 3.43
N THR A 416 17.07 13.92 2.45
CA THR A 416 17.45 15.04 1.59
C THR A 416 16.81 14.91 0.20
N GLN A 417 16.12 13.80 -0.06
CA GLN A 417 15.40 13.59 -1.30
C GLN A 417 13.97 14.13 -1.13
N GLU A 418 13.55 14.95 -2.10
CA GLU A 418 12.18 15.40 -2.33
C GLU A 418 11.28 15.67 -1.09
N THR A 419 11.08 16.94 -0.75
CA THR A 419 10.47 17.33 0.54
C THR A 419 9.05 17.89 0.46
N ALA A 420 8.50 18.14 -0.74
CA ALA A 420 7.18 18.76 -0.88
C ALA A 420 6.06 17.71 -0.87
N GLN A 421 4.90 18.00 -0.26
CA GLN A 421 3.67 17.20 -0.40
C GLN A 421 3.89 15.69 -0.24
N ARG A 422 4.65 15.25 0.78
CA ARG A 422 4.94 13.82 1.00
C ARG A 422 3.71 13.06 1.48
N GLY A 423 2.89 13.69 2.33
CA GLY A 423 1.66 13.11 2.87
C GLY A 423 0.63 12.76 1.79
N LYS A 424 0.60 13.53 0.70
CA LYS A 424 -0.27 13.30 -0.47
C LYS A 424 -0.06 11.94 -1.14
N ASP A 425 1.19 11.51 -1.27
CA ASP A 425 1.57 10.27 -1.98
C ASP A 425 2.04 9.17 -1.03
N PHE A 426 1.76 9.33 0.27
CA PHE A 426 2.09 8.38 1.34
C PHE A 426 3.60 8.09 1.40
N ILE A 427 4.42 9.10 1.11
CA ILE A 427 5.87 8.96 1.09
C ILE A 427 6.39 9.01 2.52
N GLU A 428 7.15 7.98 2.90
CA GLU A 428 7.90 7.93 4.14
C GLU A 428 9.37 8.29 3.95
N SER A 429 10.01 8.75 5.03
CA SER A 429 11.44 9.00 5.05
C SER A 429 12.25 7.70 4.96
N GLN A 430 13.43 7.75 4.33
CA GLN A 430 14.34 6.60 4.32
C GLN A 430 14.72 6.13 5.74
N ALA A 431 14.68 7.03 6.72
CA ALA A 431 14.95 6.73 8.12
C ALA A 431 13.85 5.87 8.76
N ALA A 432 12.58 6.16 8.47
CA ALA A 432 11.44 5.33 8.86
C ALA A 432 11.52 3.92 8.23
N LEU A 433 11.99 3.81 6.99
CA LEU A 433 12.23 2.52 6.32
C LEU A 433 13.44 1.73 6.88
N GLY A 434 14.26 2.35 7.74
CA GLY A 434 15.35 1.72 8.46
C GLY A 434 16.77 2.05 7.99
N LYS A 435 16.95 3.13 7.23
CA LYS A 435 18.27 3.56 6.73
C LYS A 435 19.06 4.32 7.79
N VAL A 436 20.12 3.68 8.31
CA VAL A 436 20.96 4.21 9.39
C VAL A 436 21.68 5.49 9.00
N SER A 437 22.20 5.58 7.77
CA SER A 437 22.87 6.77 7.24
C SER A 437 21.95 8.00 7.09
N LYS A 438 20.64 7.80 7.24
CA LYS A 438 19.62 8.86 7.26
C LYS A 438 19.01 9.07 8.65
N GLY A 439 19.64 8.54 9.70
CA GLY A 439 19.17 8.68 11.08
C GLY A 439 18.16 7.62 11.52
N GLY A 440 17.90 6.61 10.68
CA GLY A 440 17.03 5.48 10.99
C GLY A 440 17.72 4.34 11.74
N SER A 441 17.00 3.23 11.89
CA SER A 441 17.49 1.97 12.46
C SER A 441 16.90 0.79 11.72
N LEU A 442 17.65 -0.31 11.57
CA LEU A 442 17.08 -1.56 11.05
C LEU A 442 15.94 -2.12 11.93
N ASN A 443 15.77 -1.61 13.15
CA ASN A 443 14.60 -1.95 13.97
C ASN A 443 13.31 -1.31 13.46
N ASN A 444 13.39 -0.26 12.65
CA ASN A 444 12.24 0.40 12.03
C ASN A 444 11.70 -0.38 10.82
N ARG A 445 12.16 -1.60 10.58
CA ARG A 445 11.68 -2.40 9.47
C ARG A 445 10.28 -2.92 9.75
N HIS A 446 9.35 -2.52 8.90
CA HIS A 446 7.93 -2.84 8.96
C HIS A 446 7.37 -3.02 7.54
N VAL A 447 6.10 -3.41 7.47
CA VAL A 447 5.22 -3.09 6.35
C VAL A 447 3.88 -2.64 6.92
N GLU A 448 3.21 -1.72 6.24
CA GLU A 448 1.79 -1.46 6.40
C GLU A 448 1.06 -1.60 5.06
N CYS A 449 -0.28 -1.67 5.06
CA CYS A 449 -1.05 -1.66 3.81
C CYS A 449 -0.73 -0.43 2.95
N THR A 450 -0.42 0.70 3.58
CA THR A 450 -0.10 1.99 2.94
C THR A 450 1.29 2.07 2.33
N ASP A 451 2.18 1.12 2.64
CA ASP A 451 3.42 0.93 1.90
C ASP A 451 3.15 0.48 0.46
N CYS A 452 2.09 -0.29 0.23
CA CYS A 452 1.81 -0.85 -1.09
C CYS A 452 0.64 -0.16 -1.78
N HIS A 453 -0.33 0.34 -1.01
CA HIS A 453 -1.61 0.83 -1.51
C HIS A 453 -1.88 2.26 -1.08
N ASN A 454 -2.43 3.07 -2.00
CA ASN A 454 -3.01 4.35 -1.64
C ASN A 454 -4.54 4.24 -1.70
N PRO A 455 -5.25 4.11 -0.55
CA PRO A 455 -6.68 3.84 -0.52
C PRO A 455 -7.51 4.96 -1.15
N HIS A 456 -6.94 6.16 -1.32
CA HIS A 456 -7.60 7.25 -2.03
C HIS A 456 -7.56 7.11 -3.56
N ARG A 457 -6.69 6.25 -4.11
CA ARG A 457 -6.42 6.16 -5.55
C ARG A 457 -6.51 4.75 -6.14
N VAL A 458 -6.58 3.71 -5.30
CA VAL A 458 -6.81 2.34 -5.77
C VAL A 458 -8.05 2.25 -6.63
N MET A 459 -8.03 1.39 -7.65
CA MET A 459 -9.16 1.21 -8.57
C MET A 459 -9.27 -0.24 -9.04
N ARG A 460 -10.50 -0.66 -9.38
CA ARG A 460 -10.77 -1.98 -9.98
C ARG A 460 -10.49 -1.96 -11.49
N ARG A 461 -9.19 -1.89 -11.80
CA ARG A 461 -8.62 -1.94 -13.15
C ARG A 461 -7.37 -2.79 -13.18
N ARG A 462 -7.16 -3.54 -14.26
CA ARG A 462 -5.96 -4.37 -14.45
C ARG A 462 -4.69 -3.52 -14.56
N LEU A 463 -4.77 -2.32 -15.13
CA LEU A 463 -3.65 -1.39 -15.28
C LEU A 463 -3.89 -0.06 -14.56
N PHE A 464 -2.85 0.46 -13.91
CA PHE A 464 -2.90 1.70 -13.12
C PHE A 464 -3.30 2.95 -13.94
N ASN A 465 -3.10 2.93 -15.26
CA ASN A 465 -3.29 4.08 -16.14
C ASN A 465 -4.55 4.01 -17.00
N GLN A 466 -5.40 3.00 -16.82
CA GLN A 466 -6.66 2.88 -17.56
C GLN A 466 -7.70 3.90 -17.08
N ASP A 467 -8.63 4.28 -17.97
CA ASP A 467 -9.77 5.11 -17.58
C ASP A 467 -10.67 4.32 -16.64
N HIS A 468 -10.98 4.91 -15.51
CA HIS A 468 -11.73 4.30 -14.42
C HIS A 468 -13.01 5.07 -14.09
N LEU A 469 -13.35 6.11 -14.87
CA LEU A 469 -14.63 6.81 -14.80
C LEU A 469 -15.61 6.39 -15.88
N THR A 470 -15.12 5.95 -17.03
CA THR A 470 -15.96 5.50 -18.14
C THR A 470 -15.63 4.08 -18.59
N GLY A 471 -16.61 3.42 -19.20
CA GLY A 471 -16.52 2.00 -19.58
C GLY A 471 -16.84 1.03 -18.44
N GLY A 472 -17.06 -0.24 -18.76
CA GLY A 472 -17.20 -1.29 -17.74
C GLY A 472 -15.88 -1.45 -16.99
N LEU A 473 -15.94 -1.65 -15.68
CA LEU A 473 -14.77 -2.00 -14.88
C LEU A 473 -14.27 -3.40 -15.23
N ASP A 474 -13.00 -3.66 -14.90
CA ASP A 474 -12.43 -4.98 -15.08
C ASP A 474 -12.92 -5.89 -13.95
N ALA A 475 -12.82 -7.20 -14.14
CA ALA A 475 -13.32 -8.16 -13.16
C ALA A 475 -12.52 -8.14 -11.85
N ALA A 476 -11.23 -7.78 -11.88
CA ALA A 476 -10.42 -7.47 -10.70
C ALA A 476 -9.44 -6.30 -10.94
N GLY A 477 -8.90 -5.76 -9.83
CA GLY A 477 -7.95 -4.65 -9.85
C GLY A 477 -6.46 -5.05 -9.89
N THR A 478 -6.17 -6.35 -9.83
CA THR A 478 -4.82 -6.93 -10.01
C THR A 478 -4.57 -7.19 -11.50
N HIS A 479 -3.33 -7.42 -11.93
CA HIS A 479 -3.04 -7.74 -13.34
C HIS A 479 -3.65 -9.10 -13.76
N ALA A 480 -3.95 -9.30 -15.04
CA ALA A 480 -4.36 -10.61 -15.53
C ALA A 480 -3.19 -11.61 -15.63
N HIS A 481 -3.50 -12.88 -15.38
CA HIS A 481 -2.58 -14.01 -15.54
C HIS A 481 -3.03 -15.08 -16.53
N ASP A 482 -4.27 -15.01 -17.02
CA ASP A 482 -4.72 -15.80 -18.16
C ASP A 482 -4.38 -15.10 -19.47
N ILE A 483 -3.97 -15.85 -20.49
CA ILE A 483 -3.57 -15.27 -21.77
C ILE A 483 -4.73 -14.59 -22.51
N THR A 484 -5.96 -15.05 -22.30
CA THR A 484 -7.17 -14.46 -22.89
C THR A 484 -7.42 -13.08 -22.31
N ASP A 485 -7.29 -12.96 -21.00
CA ASP A 485 -7.49 -11.70 -20.27
C ASP A 485 -6.35 -10.73 -20.55
N ILE A 486 -5.09 -11.21 -20.56
CA ILE A 486 -3.92 -10.41 -20.95
C ILE A 486 -4.09 -9.85 -22.37
N GLN A 487 -4.65 -10.62 -23.31
CA GLN A 487 -4.89 -10.15 -24.68
C GLN A 487 -6.06 -9.17 -24.78
N ALA A 488 -6.93 -9.11 -23.78
CA ALA A 488 -8.00 -8.11 -23.67
C ALA A 488 -7.49 -6.77 -23.08
N GLU A 489 -6.35 -6.76 -22.38
CA GLU A 489 -5.74 -5.57 -21.78
C GLU A 489 -5.02 -4.70 -22.82
N THR A 490 -5.76 -3.89 -23.60
CA THR A 490 -5.12 -2.93 -24.51
C THR A 490 -4.21 -1.94 -23.76
N PRO A 491 -3.00 -1.62 -24.26
CA PRO A 491 -2.43 -1.97 -25.57
C PRO A 491 -1.54 -3.22 -25.60
N TYR A 492 -1.48 -4.01 -24.52
CA TYR A 492 -0.55 -5.13 -24.39
C TYR A 492 -1.24 -6.46 -24.71
N THR A 493 -0.47 -7.43 -25.20
CA THR A 493 -0.98 -8.77 -25.56
C THR A 493 -0.17 -9.88 -24.90
N THR A 494 0.73 -9.51 -23.98
CA THR A 494 1.71 -10.38 -23.35
C THR A 494 1.92 -9.99 -21.89
N HIS A 495 2.39 -10.96 -21.11
CA HIS A 495 2.69 -10.78 -19.70
C HIS A 495 3.69 -9.63 -19.48
N ASN A 496 3.53 -8.86 -18.41
CA ASN A 496 4.35 -7.66 -18.20
C ASN A 496 4.71 -7.42 -16.71
N ASN A 497 5.08 -6.19 -16.38
CA ASN A 497 5.50 -5.75 -15.04
C ASN A 497 4.88 -4.39 -14.63
N LEU A 498 3.83 -3.96 -15.32
CA LEU A 498 3.13 -2.69 -15.11
C LEU A 498 2.40 -2.66 -13.78
N ALA A 499 2.35 -1.50 -13.13
CA ALA A 499 1.53 -1.36 -11.94
C ALA A 499 0.06 -1.63 -12.27
N SER A 500 -0.64 -2.35 -11.40
CA SER A 500 -2.09 -2.59 -11.53
C SER A 500 -2.90 -1.46 -10.87
N GLY A 501 -4.22 -1.49 -11.04
CA GLY A 501 -5.12 -0.49 -10.44
C GLY A 501 -5.08 -0.49 -8.91
N VAL A 502 -4.84 -1.64 -8.27
CA VAL A 502 -4.67 -1.72 -6.80
C VAL A 502 -3.36 -1.10 -6.30
N LEU A 503 -2.37 -0.89 -7.17
CA LEU A 503 -1.10 -0.24 -6.84
C LEU A 503 -1.10 1.25 -7.22
N ARG A 504 -2.19 1.76 -7.79
CA ARG A 504 -2.27 3.15 -8.23
C ARG A 504 -2.15 4.11 -7.04
N GLY A 505 -1.29 5.11 -7.18
CA GLY A 505 -1.16 6.20 -6.22
C GLY A 505 -0.17 5.97 -5.07
N THR A 506 0.39 4.77 -4.96
CA THR A 506 1.54 4.53 -4.07
C THR A 506 2.83 5.12 -4.64
N PHE A 507 3.84 5.26 -3.81
CA PHE A 507 5.18 5.67 -4.23
C PHE A 507 6.14 4.46 -4.30
N GLY A 508 7.16 4.61 -5.13
CA GLY A 508 8.24 3.65 -5.31
C GLY A 508 9.55 4.34 -5.69
N VAL A 509 10.53 3.56 -6.13
CA VAL A 509 11.85 4.05 -6.50
C VAL A 509 12.38 3.34 -7.74
N GLU A 510 13.03 4.10 -8.61
CA GLU A 510 13.75 3.58 -9.78
C GLU A 510 15.26 3.66 -9.51
N PRO A 511 15.98 2.53 -9.50
CA PRO A 511 17.43 2.53 -9.25
C PRO A 511 18.20 3.14 -10.42
N VAL A 512 19.25 3.90 -10.10
CA VAL A 512 20.20 4.47 -11.06
C VAL A 512 21.53 3.73 -10.93
N TYR A 513 21.99 3.16 -12.04
CA TYR A 513 23.25 2.41 -12.10
C TYR A 513 24.29 3.17 -12.90
N THR A 514 25.52 3.20 -12.39
CA THR A 514 26.72 3.68 -13.11
C THR A 514 27.59 2.53 -13.63
N SER A 515 27.24 1.28 -13.30
CA SER A 515 27.97 0.08 -13.67
C SER A 515 27.02 -1.10 -13.93
N ASN A 516 27.43 -1.99 -14.83
CA ASN A 516 26.78 -3.27 -15.11
C ASN A 516 27.41 -4.43 -14.33
N ASP A 517 28.37 -4.15 -13.44
CA ASP A 517 28.97 -5.16 -12.57
C ASP A 517 27.94 -5.58 -11.51
N PHE A 518 27.70 -6.88 -11.38
CA PHE A 518 26.82 -7.46 -10.37
C PHE A 518 27.20 -7.08 -8.92
N ASN A 519 28.47 -6.80 -8.66
CA ASN A 519 28.96 -6.47 -7.32
C ASN A 519 28.80 -4.98 -6.98
N GLN A 520 28.26 -4.17 -7.88
CA GLN A 520 28.07 -2.74 -7.67
C GLN A 520 26.62 -2.41 -7.35
N GLU A 521 26.42 -1.70 -6.25
CA GLU A 521 25.10 -1.20 -5.83
C GLU A 521 24.61 -0.06 -6.75
N PRO A 522 23.28 0.17 -6.84
CA PRO A 522 22.76 1.42 -7.39
C PRO A 522 23.36 2.63 -6.68
N THR A 523 23.73 3.67 -7.43
CA THR A 523 24.37 4.88 -6.88
C THR A 523 23.37 5.87 -6.29
N SER A 524 22.15 5.87 -6.82
CA SER A 524 21.04 6.70 -6.36
C SER A 524 19.72 6.09 -6.80
N PHE A 525 18.62 6.71 -6.40
CA PHE A 525 17.28 6.31 -6.78
C PHE A 525 16.50 7.54 -7.21
N THR A 526 15.66 7.39 -8.22
CA THR A 526 14.65 8.39 -8.57
C THR A 526 13.36 8.02 -7.85
N ILE A 527 12.84 8.91 -7.00
CA ILE A 527 11.54 8.71 -6.36
C ILE A 527 10.46 8.74 -7.45
N LYS A 528 9.56 7.75 -7.38
CA LYS A 528 8.40 7.61 -8.24
C LYS A 528 7.16 7.85 -7.38
N ARG A 529 6.47 8.95 -7.59
CA ARG A 529 5.27 9.33 -6.83
C ARG A 529 4.04 8.51 -7.18
N GLY A 530 2.95 8.73 -6.47
CA GLY A 530 1.64 8.29 -6.91
C GLY A 530 1.24 9.02 -8.19
N ASP A 531 0.65 8.31 -9.16
CA ASP A 531 -0.02 8.95 -10.30
C ASP A 531 -1.06 9.96 -9.76
N PRO A 532 -0.97 11.24 -10.12
CA PRO A 532 -1.82 12.27 -9.52
C PRO A 532 -3.25 12.26 -10.08
N GLY A 533 -3.48 11.82 -11.33
CA GLY A 533 -4.74 11.99 -12.09
C GLY A 533 -5.39 13.39 -11.93
N THR A 534 -5.44 14.35 -12.88
CA THR A 534 -6.15 14.40 -14.17
C THR A 534 -6.20 15.88 -14.68
N PRO A 535 -6.68 16.27 -15.90
CA PRO A 535 -8.05 16.07 -16.48
C PRO A 535 -8.08 15.30 -17.84
N GLY A 536 -9.00 14.32 -17.96
CA GLY A 536 -9.20 13.46 -19.16
C GLY A 536 -9.07 11.93 -18.97
N PHE A 537 -8.92 11.46 -17.72
CA PHE A 537 -8.93 10.10 -17.15
C PHE A 537 -8.45 8.92 -18.04
N GLY A 538 -7.34 8.27 -17.64
CA GLY A 538 -6.84 7.05 -18.29
C GLY A 538 -5.72 7.21 -19.33
N THR A 539 -4.94 8.30 -19.28
CA THR A 539 -3.97 8.65 -20.33
C THR A 539 -2.52 8.70 -19.86
N GLY A 540 -2.25 8.31 -18.61
CA GLY A 540 -0.88 8.25 -18.08
C GLY A 540 -0.04 7.32 -18.95
N THR A 541 1.13 7.78 -19.39
CA THR A 541 2.03 6.89 -20.12
C THR A 541 2.57 5.82 -19.18
N THR A 542 2.94 4.67 -19.73
CA THR A 542 3.59 3.58 -19.00
C THR A 542 5.12 3.66 -19.09
N ASN A 543 5.68 4.80 -19.52
CA ASN A 543 7.11 4.95 -19.65
C ASN A 543 7.78 4.91 -18.26
N VAL A 544 8.86 4.16 -18.14
CA VAL A 544 9.62 4.08 -16.87
C VAL A 544 10.22 5.44 -16.44
N SER A 545 10.34 6.39 -17.39
CA SER A 545 10.83 7.74 -17.13
C SER A 545 9.82 8.66 -16.45
N GLU A 546 8.53 8.27 -16.38
CA GLU A 546 7.50 9.09 -15.74
C GLU A 546 7.83 9.35 -14.26
N PRO A 547 7.42 10.50 -13.70
CA PRO A 547 7.72 10.85 -12.31
C PRO A 547 6.89 10.03 -11.29
N TYR A 548 5.96 9.20 -11.76
CA TYR A 548 5.11 8.36 -10.94
C TYR A 548 5.41 6.86 -11.12
N VAL A 549 4.90 6.03 -10.21
CA VAL A 549 5.01 4.57 -10.27
C VAL A 549 4.31 4.06 -11.53
N THR A 550 5.07 3.31 -12.33
CA THR A 550 4.54 2.66 -13.54
C THR A 550 4.77 1.16 -13.54
N ARG A 551 5.50 0.64 -12.54
CA ARG A 551 5.91 -0.77 -12.43
C ARG A 551 5.82 -1.26 -10.99
N GLU A 552 5.41 -2.50 -10.81
CA GLU A 552 5.32 -3.11 -9.48
C GLU A 552 6.67 -3.14 -8.76
N TYR A 553 7.76 -3.48 -9.46
CA TYR A 553 9.08 -3.60 -8.83
C TYR A 553 9.55 -2.28 -8.20
N GLN A 554 9.10 -1.12 -8.70
CA GLN A 554 9.48 0.18 -8.14
C GLN A 554 9.02 0.29 -6.67
N ILE A 555 7.90 -0.33 -6.35
CA ILE A 555 7.36 -0.39 -4.99
C ILE A 555 8.22 -1.33 -4.15
N CYS A 556 8.50 -2.55 -4.63
CA CYS A 556 9.31 -3.52 -3.90
C CYS A 556 10.72 -3.00 -3.60
N LEU A 557 11.36 -2.34 -4.58
CA LEU A 557 12.73 -1.85 -4.45
C LEU A 557 12.87 -0.74 -3.41
N LYS A 558 11.79 -0.08 -2.98
CA LYS A 558 11.90 0.92 -1.91
C LYS A 558 12.28 0.27 -0.58
N CYS A 559 11.81 -0.95 -0.30
CA CYS A 559 12.13 -1.67 0.95
C CYS A 559 13.22 -2.73 0.80
N HIS A 560 13.43 -3.23 -0.42
CA HIS A 560 14.33 -4.35 -0.73
C HIS A 560 15.66 -3.95 -1.38
N SER A 561 16.03 -2.67 -1.28
CA SER A 561 17.31 -2.16 -1.79
C SER A 561 18.02 -1.24 -0.81
N ASN A 562 19.24 -0.82 -1.19
CA ASN A 562 19.98 0.22 -0.50
C ASN A 562 19.30 1.61 -0.51
N TYR A 563 18.07 1.73 -1.01
CA TYR A 563 17.18 2.85 -0.68
C TYR A 563 16.74 2.83 0.79
N ALA A 564 16.37 1.68 1.35
CA ALA A 564 15.86 1.56 2.72
C ALA A 564 16.93 1.17 3.76
N TYR A 565 18.14 0.77 3.34
CA TYR A 565 19.18 0.34 4.27
C TYR A 565 20.59 0.60 3.72
N ASP A 566 21.58 0.66 4.60
CA ASP A 566 23.00 0.72 4.20
C ASP A 566 23.64 -0.67 4.10
N THR A 567 23.13 -1.61 4.88
CA THR A 567 23.52 -3.01 4.86
C THR A 567 22.24 -3.84 4.87
N PRO A 568 22.13 -4.88 4.03
CA PRO A 568 20.93 -5.71 4.00
C PRO A 568 20.57 -6.27 5.38
N PRO A 569 19.27 -6.38 5.71
CA PRO A 569 18.85 -6.86 7.02
C PRO A 569 19.17 -8.35 7.22
N MET A 570 19.41 -8.72 8.48
CA MET A 570 19.53 -10.12 8.87
C MET A 570 18.17 -10.83 8.80
N MET A 571 18.20 -12.14 8.58
CA MET A 571 17.00 -12.98 8.70
C MET A 571 16.61 -13.17 10.16
N SER A 572 15.38 -13.62 10.42
CA SER A 572 14.82 -13.71 11.78
C SER A 572 14.87 -12.42 12.57
N ALA A 573 14.86 -11.26 11.91
CA ALA A 573 14.75 -9.98 12.60
C ALA A 573 13.44 -9.90 13.40
N SER A 574 12.37 -10.52 12.90
CA SER A 574 11.06 -10.64 13.53
C SER A 574 10.56 -12.08 13.52
N SER A 575 9.66 -12.44 14.45
CA SER A 575 9.01 -13.75 14.53
C SER A 575 8.16 -14.08 13.29
N ALA A 576 7.68 -13.07 12.57
CA ALA A 576 6.92 -13.23 11.32
C ALA A 576 7.80 -13.49 10.09
N THR A 577 9.09 -13.14 10.18
CA THR A 577 10.01 -13.22 9.04
C THR A 577 10.62 -14.61 8.87
N THR A 578 11.17 -14.84 7.68
CA THR A 578 11.83 -16.11 7.37
C THR A 578 12.97 -16.43 8.35
N GLN A 579 13.01 -17.68 8.80
CA GLN A 579 14.02 -18.14 9.75
C GLN A 579 15.44 -18.09 9.15
N SER A 580 16.40 -17.64 9.96
CA SER A 580 17.81 -17.61 9.59
C SER A 580 18.36 -19.03 9.39
N GLY A 581 19.21 -19.18 8.38
CA GLY A 581 19.85 -20.45 8.01
C GLY A 581 19.04 -21.30 7.05
N ILE A 582 17.81 -20.89 6.66
CA ILE A 582 17.09 -21.56 5.58
C ILE A 582 17.89 -21.40 4.29
N ASN A 583 18.20 -22.53 3.65
CA ASN A 583 19.08 -22.60 2.46
C ASN A 583 20.45 -21.90 2.66
N HIS A 584 20.98 -21.92 3.89
CA HIS A 584 22.21 -21.23 4.30
C HIS A 584 22.18 -19.70 4.10
N VAL A 585 21.00 -19.12 3.89
CA VAL A 585 20.82 -17.68 3.89
C VAL A 585 20.71 -17.23 5.34
N THR A 586 21.49 -16.23 5.74
CA THR A 586 21.41 -15.63 7.08
C THR A 586 21.12 -14.13 7.03
N GLN A 587 21.23 -13.53 5.85
CA GLN A 587 21.03 -12.13 5.57
C GLN A 587 20.30 -12.01 4.22
N TYR A 588 19.34 -11.09 4.14
CA TYR A 588 18.71 -10.74 2.87
C TYR A 588 19.74 -10.11 1.92
N THR A 589 19.42 -10.05 0.64
CA THR A 589 20.28 -9.42 -0.36
C THR A 589 19.72 -8.09 -0.86
N ASN A 590 20.55 -7.33 -1.60
CA ASN A 590 20.07 -6.15 -2.31
C ASN A 590 19.46 -6.52 -3.65
N GLN A 591 18.14 -6.42 -3.73
CA GLN A 591 17.38 -6.84 -4.91
C GLN A 591 17.57 -5.88 -6.08
N ALA A 592 17.77 -4.58 -5.83
CA ALA A 592 18.05 -3.64 -6.91
C ALA A 592 19.37 -4.03 -7.60
N ARG A 593 20.43 -4.28 -6.84
CA ARG A 593 21.70 -4.77 -7.39
C ARG A 593 21.53 -6.01 -8.25
N GLU A 594 20.78 -6.99 -7.75
CA GLU A 594 20.56 -8.25 -8.46
C GLU A 594 19.77 -8.08 -9.75
N TYR A 595 18.71 -7.26 -9.75
CA TYR A 595 17.86 -7.03 -10.92
C TYR A 595 18.41 -6.02 -11.93
N ASN A 596 19.60 -5.47 -11.69
CA ASN A 596 20.29 -4.66 -12.68
C ASN A 596 20.36 -5.44 -14.01
N SER A 597 19.67 -4.94 -15.04
CA SER A 597 19.41 -5.64 -16.31
C SER A 597 19.81 -4.71 -17.47
N PRO A 598 21.08 -4.72 -17.91
CA PRO A 598 21.58 -3.78 -18.89
C PRO A 598 21.01 -4.13 -20.26
N ALA A 599 20.54 -3.12 -20.99
CA ALA A 599 20.06 -3.31 -22.37
C ALA A 599 21.14 -3.91 -23.28
N THR A 600 22.42 -3.61 -23.02
CA THR A 600 23.57 -4.18 -23.72
C THR A 600 23.72 -5.69 -23.55
N HIS A 601 23.13 -6.27 -22.50
CA HIS A 601 23.20 -7.71 -22.20
C HIS A 601 21.97 -8.48 -22.72
N GLU A 602 20.99 -7.81 -23.33
CA GLU A 602 19.83 -8.48 -23.93
C GLU A 602 20.23 -9.42 -25.09
N GLY A 603 19.39 -10.42 -25.37
CA GLY A 603 19.70 -11.48 -26.34
C GLY A 603 20.82 -12.40 -25.84
N GLU A 604 21.57 -12.97 -26.78
CA GLU A 604 22.75 -13.81 -26.51
C GLU A 604 24.04 -12.97 -26.58
N GLY A 605 24.03 -11.78 -25.95
CA GLY A 605 25.18 -10.86 -25.95
C GLY A 605 26.48 -11.60 -25.60
N GLN A 606 27.44 -11.62 -26.53
CA GLN A 606 28.68 -12.38 -26.38
C GLN A 606 29.78 -11.49 -25.81
N ASN A 607 30.62 -12.04 -24.92
CA ASN A 607 31.81 -11.36 -24.39
C ASN A 607 31.51 -10.18 -23.44
N LEU A 608 30.40 -10.27 -22.71
CA LEU A 608 29.95 -9.27 -21.73
C LEU A 608 30.10 -9.75 -20.29
N GLY A 609 30.71 -10.92 -20.06
CA GLY A 609 30.90 -11.48 -18.72
C GLY A 609 31.71 -10.56 -17.82
N ALA A 610 32.79 -9.96 -18.35
CA ALA A 610 33.59 -9.01 -17.59
C ALA A 610 32.81 -7.75 -17.19
N ASP A 611 32.01 -7.21 -18.11
CA ASP A 611 31.11 -6.07 -17.83
C ASP A 611 30.05 -6.44 -16.77
N GLY A 612 29.61 -7.70 -16.77
CA GLY A 612 28.67 -8.26 -15.80
C GLY A 612 29.26 -8.58 -14.42
N GLY A 613 30.58 -8.47 -14.23
CA GLY A 613 31.27 -8.77 -12.97
C GLY A 613 31.97 -10.14 -12.91
N ALA A 614 32.05 -10.89 -14.02
CA ALA A 614 32.87 -12.09 -14.12
C ALA A 614 34.35 -11.73 -14.31
N ASN A 615 35.28 -12.64 -13.98
CA ASN A 615 36.68 -12.43 -14.34
C ASN A 615 36.84 -12.36 -15.87
N PRO A 616 37.76 -11.54 -16.42
CA PRO A 616 37.98 -11.45 -17.87
C PRO A 616 38.25 -12.78 -18.57
N ASN A 617 38.85 -13.76 -17.88
CA ASN A 617 39.06 -15.12 -18.39
C ASN A 617 37.75 -15.87 -18.68
N TRP A 618 36.63 -15.42 -18.11
CA TRP A 618 35.30 -16.00 -18.20
C TRP A 618 34.32 -15.14 -18.99
N SER A 619 34.85 -14.22 -19.81
CA SER A 619 34.02 -13.29 -20.58
C SER A 619 33.37 -13.95 -21.80
N THR A 620 34.09 -14.85 -22.48
CA THR A 620 33.66 -15.36 -23.79
C THR A 620 32.29 -16.02 -23.76
N ASN A 621 31.38 -15.60 -24.65
CA ASN A 621 29.97 -16.01 -24.71
C ASN A 621 29.18 -15.88 -23.40
N ASN A 622 29.70 -15.13 -22.43
CA ASN A 622 29.08 -14.88 -21.14
C ASN A 622 28.48 -13.46 -21.11
N HIS A 623 27.46 -13.29 -20.30
CA HIS A 623 26.72 -12.05 -20.08
C HIS A 623 25.88 -12.21 -18.81
N ARG A 624 25.32 -11.13 -18.27
CA ARG A 624 24.41 -11.26 -17.12
C ARG A 624 23.14 -12.06 -17.45
N GLY A 625 22.68 -12.88 -16.50
CA GLY A 625 21.38 -13.54 -16.53
C GLY A 625 20.41 -12.87 -15.57
N TRP A 626 19.11 -12.82 -15.91
CA TRP A 626 18.07 -12.30 -15.01
C TRP A 626 16.70 -12.85 -15.39
N HIS A 627 15.81 -12.93 -14.39
CA HIS A 627 14.38 -13.01 -14.59
C HIS A 627 13.85 -11.62 -14.95
N PRO A 628 12.91 -11.51 -15.90
CA PRO A 628 12.57 -10.24 -16.54
C PRO A 628 11.64 -9.35 -15.68
N VAL A 629 11.99 -9.11 -14.42
CA VAL A 629 11.21 -8.26 -13.50
C VAL A 629 11.35 -6.78 -13.86
N MET A 630 12.57 -6.29 -14.10
CA MET A 630 12.78 -4.88 -14.48
C MET A 630 12.71 -4.68 -16.00
N ARG A 631 13.35 -5.57 -16.76
CA ARG A 631 13.45 -5.48 -18.22
C ARG A 631 13.38 -6.85 -18.87
N LYS A 632 12.86 -6.87 -20.10
CA LYS A 632 12.88 -8.05 -20.97
C LYS A 632 14.30 -8.58 -21.13
N THR A 633 14.43 -9.86 -21.45
CA THR A 633 15.76 -10.47 -21.66
C THR A 633 16.25 -10.36 -23.09
N GLY A 634 15.36 -10.13 -24.06
CA GLY A 634 15.64 -10.22 -25.50
C GLY A 634 15.98 -11.66 -25.97
N ARG A 635 15.89 -12.65 -25.09
CA ARG A 635 16.30 -14.05 -25.35
C ARG A 635 15.10 -14.90 -25.74
N THR A 636 14.67 -14.74 -26.98
CA THR A 636 13.54 -15.51 -27.52
C THR A 636 13.85 -17.01 -27.55
N ALA A 637 12.80 -17.83 -27.64
CA ALA A 637 12.95 -19.28 -27.80
C ALA A 637 13.87 -19.62 -29.00
N ALA A 638 13.73 -18.90 -30.11
CA ALA A 638 14.61 -19.03 -31.27
C ALA A 638 16.07 -18.64 -30.97
N VAL A 639 16.29 -17.49 -30.32
CA VAL A 639 17.63 -17.02 -29.92
C VAL A 639 18.31 -18.02 -28.97
N ARG A 640 17.55 -18.65 -28.09
CA ARG A 640 18.04 -19.69 -27.18
C ARG A 640 18.20 -21.06 -27.82
N ASN A 641 17.76 -21.27 -29.06
CA ASN A 641 17.58 -22.61 -29.62
C ASN A 641 16.81 -23.53 -28.63
N ALA A 642 15.63 -23.07 -28.22
CA ALA A 642 14.77 -23.71 -27.24
C ALA A 642 13.32 -23.77 -27.72
N ASN A 643 12.52 -24.66 -27.13
CA ASN A 643 11.08 -24.68 -27.30
C ASN A 643 10.41 -23.69 -26.33
N ALA A 644 9.44 -22.91 -26.81
CA ALA A 644 8.69 -21.95 -25.99
C ALA A 644 7.86 -22.63 -24.88
N ASN A 645 7.43 -23.89 -25.08
CA ASN A 645 6.67 -24.67 -24.11
C ASN A 645 7.53 -25.28 -22.99
N ASN A 646 8.82 -24.95 -22.94
CA ASN A 646 9.61 -25.17 -21.72
C ASN A 646 9.20 -24.19 -20.61
N TRP A 647 8.49 -23.12 -20.95
CA TRP A 647 7.82 -22.23 -20.01
C TRP A 647 6.34 -22.59 -19.97
N LEU A 648 5.69 -22.34 -18.84
CA LEU A 648 4.25 -22.53 -18.67
C LEU A 648 3.51 -21.23 -19.00
N ALA A 649 2.21 -21.33 -19.25
CA ALA A 649 1.37 -20.15 -19.46
C ALA A 649 1.34 -19.28 -18.18
N PRO A 650 1.27 -17.95 -18.32
CA PRO A 650 1.24 -17.18 -19.58
C PRO A 650 2.63 -16.93 -20.21
N PHE A 651 3.71 -17.33 -19.54
CA PHE A 651 5.09 -17.02 -19.93
C PHE A 651 5.58 -17.70 -21.22
N ASN A 652 4.89 -18.74 -21.70
CA ASN A 652 5.22 -19.36 -22.99
C ASN A 652 4.82 -18.53 -24.21
N ALA A 653 3.96 -17.50 -24.04
CA ALA A 653 3.38 -16.75 -25.14
C ALA A 653 4.39 -15.85 -25.89
N ASP A 654 5.36 -15.24 -25.19
CA ASP A 654 6.31 -14.28 -25.80
C ASP A 654 7.70 -14.33 -25.13
N VAL A 655 8.18 -15.56 -24.93
CA VAL A 655 9.43 -15.87 -24.22
C VAL A 655 10.53 -14.88 -24.60
N GLY A 656 11.07 -14.20 -23.60
CA GLY A 656 12.21 -13.30 -23.74
C GLY A 656 11.89 -11.84 -24.05
N ASN A 657 10.69 -11.55 -24.58
CA ASN A 657 10.23 -10.18 -24.86
C ASN A 657 9.29 -9.64 -23.77
N GLN A 658 8.56 -10.53 -23.11
CA GLN A 658 7.72 -10.22 -21.95
C GLN A 658 8.54 -9.85 -20.69
N THR A 659 7.84 -9.28 -19.72
CA THR A 659 8.33 -9.06 -18.36
C THR A 659 7.47 -9.82 -17.35
N MET A 660 7.85 -9.79 -16.08
CA MET A 660 7.16 -10.52 -15.01
C MET A 660 7.04 -9.66 -13.75
N TYR A 661 6.11 -10.02 -12.87
CA TYR A 661 5.86 -9.32 -11.61
C TYR A 661 6.73 -9.92 -10.48
N CYS A 662 6.95 -9.16 -9.41
CA CYS A 662 7.53 -9.73 -8.20
C CYS A 662 6.52 -10.72 -7.57
N THR A 663 5.23 -10.41 -7.68
CA THR A 663 4.13 -11.26 -7.20
C THR A 663 3.96 -12.57 -7.96
N ASP A 664 4.65 -12.78 -9.08
CA ASP A 664 4.71 -14.10 -9.74
C ASP A 664 5.48 -15.13 -8.89
N CYS A 665 6.39 -14.64 -8.06
CA CYS A 665 7.21 -15.45 -7.17
C CYS A 665 6.78 -15.32 -5.71
N HIS A 666 6.31 -14.12 -5.33
CA HIS A 666 6.04 -13.77 -3.94
C HIS A 666 4.54 -13.61 -3.64
N GLY A 667 4.07 -14.35 -2.63
CA GLY A 667 2.71 -14.34 -2.12
C GLY A 667 2.26 -15.73 -1.67
N SER A 668 0.94 -15.87 -1.50
CA SER A 668 0.31 -17.11 -1.06
C SER A 668 0.69 -18.31 -1.93
N ASN A 669 0.88 -19.47 -1.28
CA ASN A 669 1.22 -20.72 -1.97
C ASN A 669 0.16 -21.08 -3.01
N THR A 670 0.58 -21.42 -4.22
CA THR A 670 -0.31 -21.72 -5.35
C THR A 670 -0.29 -23.21 -5.69
N PRO A 671 -1.22 -23.71 -6.52
CA PRO A 671 -1.16 -25.06 -7.08
C PRO A 671 0.05 -25.28 -8.02
N ALA A 672 0.36 -26.55 -8.31
CA ALA A 672 1.45 -26.91 -9.23
C ALA A 672 1.20 -26.39 -10.64
N GLY A 673 2.25 -25.88 -11.29
CA GLY A 673 2.20 -25.42 -12.68
C GLY A 673 1.54 -24.06 -12.91
N THR A 674 1.24 -23.30 -11.85
CA THR A 674 0.67 -21.96 -11.98
C THR A 674 1.17 -21.00 -10.90
N VAL A 675 1.37 -19.73 -11.27
CA VAL A 675 1.59 -18.63 -10.32
C VAL A 675 0.29 -17.98 -9.87
N ASP A 676 -0.83 -18.38 -10.46
CA ASP A 676 -2.16 -17.90 -10.11
C ASP A 676 -2.62 -18.50 -8.76
N PRO A 677 -2.87 -17.69 -7.72
CA PRO A 677 -3.31 -18.19 -6.42
C PRO A 677 -4.72 -18.75 -6.44
N ASP A 678 -5.54 -18.36 -7.41
CA ASP A 678 -6.96 -18.71 -7.50
C ASP A 678 -7.27 -19.67 -8.65
N GLY A 679 -6.30 -19.84 -9.54
CA GLY A 679 -6.40 -20.63 -10.75
C GLY A 679 -7.06 -19.85 -11.89
N PRO A 680 -6.93 -20.33 -13.13
CA PRO A 680 -7.36 -19.58 -14.30
C PRO A 680 -8.85 -19.20 -14.26
N GLY A 681 -9.14 -17.91 -14.38
CA GLY A 681 -10.51 -17.37 -14.44
C GLY A 681 -11.21 -17.21 -13.08
N ASN A 682 -10.47 -17.28 -11.97
CA ASN A 682 -10.97 -16.97 -10.64
C ASN A 682 -10.21 -15.76 -10.06
N GLU A 683 -10.94 -14.77 -9.56
CA GLU A 683 -10.40 -13.43 -9.28
C GLU A 683 -10.68 -12.93 -7.85
N ASN A 684 -11.49 -13.68 -7.11
CA ASN A 684 -12.02 -13.29 -5.79
C ASN A 684 -11.44 -14.14 -4.64
N GLY A 685 -10.40 -14.94 -4.86
CA GLY A 685 -9.86 -15.83 -3.85
C GLY A 685 -8.70 -15.21 -3.04
N ASN A 686 -7.60 -15.94 -2.95
CA ASN A 686 -6.38 -15.53 -2.27
C ASN A 686 -5.74 -14.33 -2.97
N VAL A 687 -5.28 -13.38 -2.17
CA VAL A 687 -4.80 -12.10 -2.67
C VAL A 687 -3.44 -12.21 -3.38
N TRP A 688 -3.30 -11.46 -4.47
CA TRP A 688 -2.01 -11.26 -5.12
C TRP A 688 -1.17 -10.28 -4.31
N GLY A 689 0.07 -10.62 -4.02
CA GLY A 689 0.95 -9.74 -3.26
C GLY A 689 1.72 -10.45 -2.16
N PRO A 690 2.74 -9.80 -1.60
CA PRO A 690 3.54 -10.33 -0.50
C PRO A 690 2.84 -10.16 0.87
N HIS A 691 1.54 -10.49 0.97
CA HIS A 691 0.79 -10.42 2.23
C HIS A 691 1.19 -11.54 3.20
N GLY A 692 1.48 -12.73 2.67
CA GLY A 692 1.97 -13.85 3.45
C GLY A 692 2.14 -15.11 2.61
N SER A 693 2.83 -16.11 3.17
CA SER A 693 2.92 -17.44 2.60
C SER A 693 3.21 -18.48 3.68
N THR A 694 2.76 -19.70 3.45
CA THR A 694 3.16 -20.89 4.22
C THR A 694 4.57 -21.37 3.87
N ASN A 695 5.21 -20.78 2.86
CA ASN A 695 6.58 -21.07 2.45
C ASN A 695 7.55 -19.96 2.90
N PRO A 696 8.78 -20.31 3.29
CA PRO A 696 9.86 -19.35 3.53
C PRO A 696 10.02 -18.34 2.38
N PHE A 697 10.49 -17.12 2.70
CA PHE A 697 10.69 -16.00 1.77
C PHE A 697 9.43 -15.53 1.04
N LEU A 698 8.24 -15.79 1.59
CA LEU A 698 6.96 -15.43 1.00
C LEU A 698 6.74 -16.08 -0.37
N LEU A 699 7.17 -17.33 -0.57
CA LEU A 699 7.20 -17.93 -1.90
C LEU A 699 5.88 -18.62 -2.28
N LYS A 700 5.51 -18.56 -3.56
CA LYS A 700 4.33 -19.25 -4.11
C LYS A 700 4.45 -20.78 -4.20
N GLY A 701 5.62 -21.33 -3.90
CA GLY A 701 5.88 -22.76 -3.84
C GLY A 701 7.13 -23.05 -3.02
N ASP A 702 7.37 -24.32 -2.75
CA ASP A 702 8.57 -24.73 -2.01
C ASP A 702 9.85 -24.30 -2.73
N TRP A 703 10.84 -23.91 -1.93
CA TRP A 703 12.19 -23.65 -2.40
C TRP A 703 13.19 -24.33 -1.48
N SER A 704 13.69 -25.50 -1.90
CA SER A 704 14.59 -26.29 -1.06
C SER A 704 15.89 -26.74 -1.74
N GLY A 705 16.99 -26.61 -1.00
CA GLY A 705 18.31 -27.01 -1.43
C GLY A 705 18.82 -28.35 -0.89
N ASN A 706 18.12 -28.99 0.08
CA ASN A 706 18.68 -30.10 0.85
C ASN A 706 17.89 -31.42 0.86
N VAL A 707 18.52 -32.48 1.37
CA VAL A 707 17.97 -33.85 1.43
C VAL A 707 17.03 -33.93 2.64
N PRO A 708 15.84 -34.56 2.51
CA PRO A 708 15.02 -34.95 3.64
C PRO A 708 15.86 -35.56 4.78
N GLY A 709 15.84 -34.95 5.97
CA GLY A 709 16.56 -35.44 7.17
C GLY A 709 18.06 -35.11 7.28
N SER A 710 18.64 -34.28 6.41
CA SER A 710 20.07 -33.90 6.53
C SER A 710 20.31 -32.81 7.59
N ALA A 711 21.42 -32.93 8.34
CA ALA A 711 21.86 -31.91 9.31
C ALA A 711 22.28 -30.57 8.65
N ALA A 712 22.43 -30.56 7.31
CA ALA A 712 22.69 -29.36 6.49
C ALA A 712 21.40 -28.58 6.13
N ASN A 713 20.28 -28.99 6.74
CA ASN A 713 19.01 -28.30 6.87
C ASN A 713 18.09 -28.29 5.63
N ASP A 714 16.98 -29.02 5.70
CA ASP A 714 15.73 -28.57 5.09
C ASP A 714 14.54 -29.08 5.91
N TRP A 715 14.12 -28.19 6.80
CA TRP A 715 12.88 -28.18 7.58
C TRP A 715 11.59 -28.51 6.79
N THR A 716 11.60 -28.49 5.44
CA THR A 716 10.44 -28.85 4.58
C THR A 716 10.35 -30.34 4.24
N ASN A 717 11.42 -31.13 4.48
CA ASN A 717 11.48 -32.57 4.20
C ASN A 717 11.15 -32.95 2.74
N ARG A 718 11.42 -32.06 1.76
CA ARG A 718 11.14 -32.27 0.33
C ARG A 718 12.41 -32.25 -0.53
N GLN A 719 12.42 -33.06 -1.59
CA GLN A 719 13.51 -33.03 -2.57
C GLN A 719 13.33 -31.83 -3.51
N GLY A 720 14.27 -30.88 -3.49
CA GLY A 720 14.21 -29.66 -4.32
C GLY A 720 13.95 -29.91 -5.81
N THR A 721 14.54 -30.97 -6.40
CA THR A 721 14.09 -31.58 -7.66
C THR A 721 14.38 -33.09 -7.65
N GLY A 722 13.63 -33.90 -8.41
CA GLY A 722 13.76 -35.36 -8.49
C GLY A 722 12.43 -36.07 -8.79
N GLU A 723 12.43 -37.32 -9.28
CA GLU A 723 11.24 -38.09 -9.67
C GLU A 723 10.38 -38.60 -8.48
N ASP A 724 10.00 -37.71 -7.58
CA ASP A 724 8.90 -37.98 -6.63
C ASP A 724 7.66 -37.23 -7.13
N VAL A 725 6.49 -37.86 -7.09
CA VAL A 725 5.21 -37.34 -7.63
C VAL A 725 4.72 -36.08 -6.89
N VAL A 726 5.42 -35.68 -5.82
CA VAL A 726 5.22 -34.47 -5.02
C VAL A 726 6.14 -33.31 -5.46
N SER A 727 7.13 -33.54 -6.34
CA SER A 727 8.16 -32.54 -6.70
C SER A 727 7.83 -31.65 -7.91
N ASN A 728 6.68 -31.84 -8.57
CA ASN A 728 6.21 -30.96 -9.65
C ASN A 728 5.72 -29.59 -9.17
N ASP A 729 5.72 -29.36 -7.85
CA ASP A 729 5.16 -28.18 -7.19
C ASP A 729 6.23 -27.21 -6.62
N HIS A 730 7.51 -27.44 -6.92
CA HIS A 730 8.60 -26.52 -6.56
C HIS A 730 8.43 -25.15 -7.24
N LEU A 731 8.91 -24.07 -6.59
CA LEU A 731 8.75 -22.67 -7.06
C LEU A 731 9.09 -22.48 -8.55
N CYS A 732 10.18 -23.07 -9.02
CA CYS A 732 10.58 -22.93 -10.43
C CYS A 732 9.53 -23.53 -11.40
N PHE A 733 8.83 -24.58 -11.00
CA PHE A 733 7.83 -25.27 -11.83
C PHE A 733 6.48 -24.57 -11.85
N LYS A 734 6.33 -23.44 -11.16
CA LYS A 734 5.20 -22.54 -11.39
C LYS A 734 5.30 -21.85 -12.77
N CYS A 735 6.51 -21.71 -13.31
CA CYS A 735 6.77 -21.04 -14.59
C CYS A 735 7.52 -21.90 -15.62
N HIS A 736 8.18 -22.99 -15.19
CA HIS A 736 8.96 -23.88 -16.04
C HIS A 736 8.36 -25.28 -16.12
N ASP A 737 8.35 -25.89 -17.30
CA ASP A 737 7.80 -27.23 -17.48
C ASP A 737 8.63 -28.29 -16.76
N TYR A 738 8.04 -28.92 -15.74
CA TYR A 738 8.70 -29.96 -14.94
C TYR A 738 9.28 -31.09 -15.81
N GLN A 739 8.58 -31.51 -16.87
CA GLN A 739 9.06 -32.62 -17.69
C GLN A 739 10.33 -32.27 -18.45
N GLN A 740 10.53 -31.02 -18.84
CA GLN A 740 11.74 -30.60 -19.54
C GLN A 740 12.94 -30.36 -18.63
N TYR A 741 12.75 -30.12 -17.33
CA TYR A 741 13.85 -29.75 -16.43
C TYR A 741 14.18 -30.79 -15.35
N ALA A 742 13.23 -31.64 -14.94
CA ALA A 742 13.42 -32.53 -13.78
C ALA A 742 12.87 -33.96 -13.94
N SER A 743 12.36 -34.34 -15.12
CA SER A 743 11.79 -35.68 -15.35
C SER A 743 12.57 -36.48 -16.39
N THR A 744 12.66 -37.81 -16.21
CA THR A 744 13.09 -38.71 -17.29
C THR A 744 11.96 -39.07 -18.26
N SER A 745 10.70 -38.83 -17.88
CA SER A 745 9.49 -39.14 -18.68
C SER A 745 9.07 -38.00 -19.62
N GLY A 746 8.30 -38.31 -20.67
CA GLY A 746 7.82 -37.33 -21.66
C GLY A 746 8.75 -37.12 -22.87
N THR A 747 8.33 -36.28 -23.81
CA THR A 747 9.07 -35.99 -25.05
C THR A 747 10.12 -34.91 -24.82
N THR A 748 11.36 -35.16 -25.25
CA THR A 748 12.46 -34.19 -25.13
C THR A 748 12.31 -33.03 -26.11
N GLN A 749 12.31 -31.81 -25.58
CA GLN A 749 12.32 -30.56 -26.32
C GLN A 749 13.70 -29.89 -26.24
N ASP A 750 14.03 -29.01 -27.19
CA ASP A 750 15.25 -28.21 -27.09
C ASP A 750 15.15 -27.25 -25.90
N SER A 751 16.18 -27.19 -25.05
CA SER A 751 16.18 -26.33 -23.84
C SER A 751 17.09 -25.10 -23.94
N GLY A 752 17.83 -24.96 -25.03
CA GLY A 752 18.99 -24.06 -25.12
C GLY A 752 20.22 -24.53 -24.36
N TYR A 753 20.08 -25.54 -23.51
CA TYR A 753 21.19 -26.33 -22.95
C TYR A 753 21.29 -27.67 -23.68
N GLY A 754 21.50 -27.60 -24.99
CA GLY A 754 21.76 -28.77 -25.84
C GLY A 754 23.07 -28.60 -26.61
N GLY A 755 23.46 -29.63 -27.37
CA GLY A 755 24.58 -29.58 -28.31
C GLY A 755 24.90 -30.94 -28.92
N SER A 756 25.97 -30.99 -29.72
CA SER A 756 26.29 -32.15 -30.57
C SER A 756 27.04 -33.29 -29.87
N SER A 757 27.46 -33.13 -28.61
CA SER A 757 28.39 -34.07 -27.95
C SER A 757 28.29 -34.10 -26.43
N CYS A 758 27.55 -35.07 -25.90
CA CYS A 758 27.77 -35.68 -24.58
C CYS A 758 28.78 -36.84 -24.64
N GLY A 759 29.48 -37.03 -25.77
CA GLY A 759 30.41 -38.14 -25.99
C GLY A 759 29.72 -39.51 -25.95
N MET A 760 30.45 -40.54 -25.50
CA MET A 760 29.93 -41.92 -25.39
C MET A 760 28.82 -42.09 -24.32
N MET A 761 28.44 -41.04 -23.58
CA MET A 761 27.51 -41.12 -22.45
C MET A 761 26.01 -41.03 -22.83
N CYS A 762 25.63 -40.52 -24.01
CA CYS A 762 24.21 -40.54 -24.43
C CYS A 762 23.77 -41.82 -25.14
N GLY A 763 24.65 -42.82 -25.27
CA GLY A 763 24.37 -43.99 -26.11
C GLY A 763 24.02 -43.58 -27.56
N PRO A 764 23.35 -44.46 -28.33
CA PRO A 764 23.00 -44.17 -29.73
C PRO A 764 21.86 -43.15 -29.90
N SER A 765 21.23 -42.66 -28.82
CA SER A 765 20.08 -41.76 -28.89
C SER A 765 20.50 -40.30 -28.72
N PHE A 766 20.68 -39.60 -29.85
CA PHE A 766 20.99 -38.17 -29.92
C PHE A 766 19.87 -37.24 -29.37
N THR A 767 18.74 -37.80 -28.92
CA THR A 767 17.57 -37.04 -28.47
C THR A 767 17.81 -36.28 -27.16
N LEU A 768 18.51 -36.87 -26.19
CA LEU A 768 18.82 -36.21 -24.91
C LEU A 768 19.89 -35.13 -25.03
N ALA A 769 20.72 -35.18 -26.09
CA ALA A 769 21.72 -34.15 -26.35
C ALA A 769 21.10 -32.77 -26.66
N ARG A 770 19.80 -32.72 -26.96
CA ARG A 770 19.01 -31.48 -27.13
C ARG A 770 18.64 -30.79 -25.81
N ASN A 771 18.67 -31.54 -24.71
CA ASN A 771 18.33 -31.04 -23.38
C ASN A 771 19.15 -31.74 -22.29
N LEU A 772 20.22 -31.07 -21.90
CA LEU A 772 21.16 -31.56 -20.89
C LEU A 772 20.55 -31.61 -19.49
N HIS A 773 19.44 -30.92 -19.20
CA HIS A 773 18.74 -31.11 -17.93
C HIS A 773 18.18 -32.53 -17.84
N ARG A 774 17.40 -32.94 -18.85
CA ARG A 774 16.84 -34.31 -18.93
C ARG A 774 17.93 -35.38 -18.96
N PHE A 775 19.06 -35.10 -19.61
CA PHE A 775 20.23 -35.97 -19.56
C PHE A 775 20.77 -36.09 -18.12
N HIS A 776 21.05 -34.96 -17.44
CA HIS A 776 21.64 -34.98 -16.10
C HIS A 776 20.74 -35.53 -15.00
N VAL A 777 19.41 -35.44 -15.15
CA VAL A 777 18.46 -36.14 -14.26
C VAL A 777 18.74 -37.65 -14.23
N GLN A 778 19.22 -38.23 -15.33
CA GLN A 778 19.59 -39.66 -15.39
C GLN A 778 21.00 -39.96 -14.86
N GLN A 779 21.86 -38.95 -14.72
CA GLN A 779 23.29 -39.15 -14.40
C GLN A 779 23.66 -38.77 -12.96
N VAL A 780 22.90 -37.87 -12.33
CA VAL A 780 23.20 -37.34 -10.99
C VAL A 780 22.21 -37.91 -9.98
N SER A 781 22.73 -38.59 -8.96
CA SER A 781 21.92 -38.97 -7.81
C SER A 781 21.46 -37.70 -7.09
N GLN A 782 20.14 -37.50 -6.94
CA GLN A 782 19.54 -36.30 -6.33
C GLN A 782 19.83 -35.00 -7.11
N PHE A 783 19.49 -34.99 -8.41
CA PHE A 783 19.56 -33.81 -9.26
C PHE A 783 18.90 -32.58 -8.61
N ARG A 784 19.57 -31.42 -8.63
CA ARG A 784 19.08 -30.12 -8.13
C ARG A 784 19.52 -28.99 -9.04
N CYS A 785 18.66 -28.01 -9.25
CA CYS A 785 18.98 -26.82 -10.04
C CYS A 785 20.18 -26.06 -9.46
N ASN A 786 20.29 -25.94 -8.13
CA ASN A 786 21.35 -25.20 -7.45
C ASN A 786 22.76 -25.84 -7.53
N LEU A 787 22.87 -27.07 -8.06
CA LEU A 787 24.18 -27.64 -8.43
C LEU A 787 24.83 -26.84 -9.57
N CYS A 788 24.01 -26.29 -10.47
CA CYS A 788 24.43 -25.59 -11.67
C CYS A 788 24.06 -24.11 -11.67
N HIS A 789 23.00 -23.74 -10.99
CA HIS A 789 22.48 -22.38 -10.93
C HIS A 789 22.67 -21.75 -9.55
N VAL A 790 22.73 -20.43 -9.50
CA VAL A 790 22.68 -19.73 -8.20
C VAL A 790 21.38 -19.99 -7.49
N ALA A 791 21.44 -19.97 -6.16
CA ALA A 791 20.29 -20.25 -5.32
C ALA A 791 19.23 -19.14 -5.38
N VAL A 792 19.65 -17.87 -5.52
CA VAL A 792 18.76 -16.71 -5.63
C VAL A 792 18.53 -16.37 -7.11
N PRO A 793 17.33 -16.63 -7.67
CA PRO A 793 17.09 -16.53 -9.10
C PRO A 793 16.56 -15.14 -9.50
N HIS A 794 17.20 -14.06 -9.06
CA HIS A 794 16.81 -12.70 -9.48
C HIS A 794 17.60 -12.28 -10.71
N GLY A 795 18.85 -11.88 -10.51
CA GLY A 795 19.86 -11.72 -11.56
C GLY A 795 21.25 -12.14 -11.10
N TRP A 796 22.14 -12.37 -12.06
CA TRP A 796 23.45 -12.94 -11.82
C TRP A 796 24.49 -12.45 -12.82
N LYS A 797 25.76 -12.40 -12.39
CA LYS A 797 26.90 -11.98 -13.21
C LYS A 797 27.11 -12.85 -14.47
N ASN A 798 26.73 -14.13 -14.41
CA ASN A 798 26.91 -15.07 -15.50
C ASN A 798 25.60 -15.45 -16.18
N LYS A 799 25.70 -15.94 -17.43
CA LYS A 799 24.52 -16.22 -18.25
C LYS A 799 23.68 -17.32 -17.64
N ALA A 800 22.37 -17.18 -17.79
CA ALA A 800 21.38 -18.18 -17.41
C ALA A 800 21.57 -18.74 -15.99
N PHE A 801 21.93 -17.82 -15.07
CA PHE A 801 22.14 -18.09 -13.65
C PHE A 801 23.23 -19.10 -13.32
N LEU A 802 24.11 -19.44 -14.28
CA LEU A 802 25.14 -20.46 -14.06
C LEU A 802 26.15 -20.02 -13.01
N VAL A 803 26.38 -20.87 -12.02
CA VAL A 803 27.55 -20.74 -11.16
C VAL A 803 28.80 -21.07 -11.96
N ASN A 804 29.91 -20.42 -11.63
CA ASN A 804 31.21 -20.85 -12.09
C ASN A 804 32.16 -20.90 -10.89
N LEU A 805 32.42 -22.09 -10.35
CA LEU A 805 33.33 -22.24 -9.21
C LEU A 805 34.81 -22.12 -9.59
N ASN A 806 35.12 -21.81 -10.86
CA ASN A 806 36.41 -21.25 -11.26
C ASN A 806 36.48 -19.72 -11.11
N ASP A 807 35.38 -19.07 -10.71
CA ASP A 807 35.23 -17.62 -10.65
C ASP A 807 34.30 -17.16 -9.53
N VAL A 808 34.71 -17.43 -8.29
CA VAL A 808 34.04 -16.85 -7.12
C VAL A 808 34.67 -15.49 -6.82
N GLY A 809 33.83 -14.49 -6.69
CA GLY A 809 34.19 -13.10 -6.47
C GLY A 809 33.74 -12.55 -5.10
N PRO A 810 33.57 -11.22 -5.00
CA PRO A 810 33.02 -10.55 -3.82
C PRO A 810 31.69 -11.12 -3.35
N GLU A 811 30.85 -11.60 -4.27
CA GLU A 811 29.59 -12.25 -3.95
C GLU A 811 29.74 -13.55 -3.14
N GLY A 812 30.93 -14.14 -3.13
CA GLY A 812 31.30 -15.27 -2.27
C GLY A 812 32.30 -14.90 -1.18
N GLY A 813 32.47 -13.62 -0.85
CA GLY A 813 33.36 -13.14 0.22
C GLY A 813 34.84 -12.99 -0.15
N TYR A 814 35.19 -13.02 -1.44
CA TYR A 814 36.57 -12.81 -1.90
C TYR A 814 36.84 -11.34 -2.29
N ALA A 815 38.07 -10.87 -2.12
CA ALA A 815 38.44 -9.48 -2.46
C ALA A 815 38.47 -9.17 -3.98
N SER A 816 38.50 -10.20 -4.83
CA SER A 816 38.59 -10.08 -6.29
C SER A 816 37.83 -11.21 -6.97
N THR A 817 37.65 -11.16 -8.29
CA THR A 817 37.13 -12.26 -9.10
C THR A 817 38.23 -13.30 -9.42
N GLY A 818 37.85 -14.44 -10.00
CA GLY A 818 38.76 -15.48 -10.49
C GLY A 818 39.20 -16.50 -9.44
N ASN A 819 38.58 -16.51 -8.25
CA ASN A 819 38.95 -17.48 -7.21
C ASN A 819 38.29 -18.83 -7.49
N GLN A 820 39.12 -19.87 -7.54
CA GLN A 820 38.63 -21.23 -7.72
C GLN A 820 38.32 -21.87 -6.36
N VAL A 821 37.11 -22.42 -6.22
CA VAL A 821 36.63 -23.12 -5.03
C VAL A 821 36.22 -24.55 -5.37
N ARG A 822 35.78 -25.32 -4.36
CA ARG A 822 35.43 -26.75 -4.51
C ARG A 822 36.58 -27.54 -5.15
N ASN A 823 37.75 -27.42 -4.55
CA ASN A 823 38.98 -28.03 -5.07
C ASN A 823 39.18 -29.38 -4.40
N ASN A 824 39.43 -30.42 -5.19
CA ASN A 824 39.68 -31.78 -4.72
C ASN A 824 38.63 -32.34 -3.74
N THR A 825 37.36 -31.96 -3.91
CA THR A 825 36.24 -32.46 -3.12
C THR A 825 35.02 -32.74 -3.98
N THR A 826 34.28 -33.80 -3.65
CA THR A 826 32.99 -34.12 -4.26
C THR A 826 31.83 -33.37 -3.60
N ALA A 827 32.04 -32.79 -2.40
CA ALA A 827 31.02 -32.01 -1.71
C ALA A 827 30.61 -30.78 -2.54
N GLY A 828 29.34 -30.41 -2.49
CA GLY A 828 28.86 -29.15 -3.05
C GLY A 828 29.45 -27.95 -2.29
N TYR A 829 29.73 -26.87 -3.00
CA TYR A 829 30.17 -25.61 -2.39
C TYR A 829 28.98 -24.87 -1.78
N VAL A 830 29.10 -24.56 -0.49
CA VAL A 830 28.08 -23.84 0.27
C VAL A 830 28.69 -22.54 0.77
N ASN A 831 28.14 -21.44 0.29
CA ASN A 831 28.43 -20.09 0.75
C ASN A 831 27.21 -19.23 0.37
N GLY A 832 26.25 -19.17 1.29
CA GLY A 832 25.03 -18.41 1.10
C GLY A 832 25.33 -16.91 0.89
N PRO A 833 24.44 -16.17 0.21
CA PRO A 833 23.12 -16.60 -0.25
C PRO A 833 23.13 -17.25 -1.64
N TYR A 834 24.18 -17.05 -2.45
CA TYR A 834 24.16 -17.43 -3.87
C TYR A 834 24.61 -18.87 -4.13
N TYR A 835 25.47 -19.43 -3.29
CA TYR A 835 25.99 -20.78 -3.45
C TYR A 835 25.39 -21.72 -2.42
N ASN A 836 24.43 -22.54 -2.86
CA ASN A 836 23.85 -23.59 -2.05
C ASN A 836 24.11 -24.93 -2.73
N ARG A 837 25.15 -25.64 -2.26
CA ARG A 837 25.64 -26.92 -2.81
C ARG A 837 26.06 -26.85 -4.29
N ALA A 838 26.52 -25.68 -4.73
CA ALA A 838 27.00 -25.47 -6.09
C ALA A 838 28.12 -26.46 -6.46
N ALA A 839 28.10 -26.98 -7.69
CA ALA A 839 29.11 -27.92 -8.19
C ALA A 839 29.72 -27.49 -9.54
N LEU A 840 28.98 -26.71 -10.34
CA LEU A 840 29.39 -26.39 -11.71
C LEU A 840 30.65 -25.52 -11.77
N LYS A 841 31.59 -25.98 -12.61
CA LYS A 841 32.77 -25.24 -13.05
C LYS A 841 32.73 -25.15 -14.58
N VAL A 842 32.79 -23.92 -15.11
CA VAL A 842 32.76 -23.66 -16.54
C VAL A 842 34.16 -23.27 -16.99
N VAL A 843 34.70 -23.93 -18.02
CA VAL A 843 35.99 -23.59 -18.66
C VAL A 843 35.81 -22.81 -19.95
N ASN A 844 34.63 -22.84 -20.55
CA ASN A 844 34.28 -21.96 -21.66
C ASN A 844 32.75 -21.87 -21.78
N PHE A 845 32.16 -20.69 -21.57
CA PHE A 845 30.73 -20.54 -21.79
C PHE A 845 30.40 -20.73 -23.27
N GLN A 846 29.26 -21.36 -23.55
CA GLN A 846 28.82 -21.64 -24.92
C GLN A 846 27.60 -20.80 -25.28
N THR A 847 27.41 -20.61 -26.58
CA THR A 847 26.14 -20.12 -27.13
C THR A 847 25.05 -21.18 -26.90
N SER A 848 23.81 -20.72 -26.72
CA SER A 848 22.70 -21.62 -26.45
C SER A 848 22.51 -22.63 -27.60
N GLY A 849 22.32 -23.90 -27.24
CA GLY A 849 22.23 -25.03 -28.17
C GLY A 849 23.57 -25.61 -28.65
N ASN A 850 24.72 -25.09 -28.19
CA ASN A 850 26.06 -25.57 -28.58
C ASN A 850 26.92 -26.02 -27.40
N TRP A 851 26.30 -26.44 -26.30
CA TRP A 851 27.01 -26.96 -25.13
C TRP A 851 27.59 -28.35 -25.40
N PHE A 852 28.79 -28.60 -24.88
CA PHE A 852 29.46 -29.89 -24.94
C PHE A 852 30.23 -30.14 -23.65
N ALA A 853 30.51 -31.41 -23.33
CA ALA A 853 31.09 -31.76 -22.03
C ALA A 853 32.39 -30.99 -21.72
N GLY A 854 33.28 -30.82 -22.70
CA GLY A 854 34.57 -30.13 -22.54
C GLY A 854 34.47 -28.63 -22.21
N ALA A 855 33.27 -28.04 -22.28
CA ALA A 855 33.00 -26.67 -21.81
C ALA A 855 32.99 -26.56 -20.28
N CYS A 856 32.93 -27.68 -19.56
CA CYS A 856 32.90 -27.74 -18.10
C CYS A 856 34.17 -28.43 -17.55
N GLY A 857 34.64 -27.98 -16.39
CA GLY A 857 35.83 -28.53 -15.75
C GLY A 857 36.60 -27.58 -14.85
N SER A 858 37.65 -28.11 -14.24
CA SER A 858 38.55 -27.43 -13.32
C SER A 858 39.78 -26.90 -14.09
N VAL A 859 40.10 -25.59 -14.00
CA VAL A 859 41.16 -24.94 -14.81
C VAL A 859 42.62 -25.26 -14.45
N GLY A 860 42.85 -26.20 -13.54
CA GLY A 860 44.16 -26.49 -12.96
C GLY A 860 44.23 -26.06 -11.50
N SER A 861 45.45 -25.96 -10.94
CA SER A 861 45.68 -25.66 -9.53
C SER A 861 45.02 -24.33 -9.11
N PRO A 862 44.32 -24.25 -7.96
CA PRO A 862 44.24 -25.25 -6.88
C PRO A 862 43.32 -26.47 -7.16
N GLY A 863 42.51 -26.45 -8.21
CA GLY A 863 41.70 -27.56 -8.67
C GLY A 863 42.50 -28.66 -9.39
N ASN A 864 41.80 -29.71 -9.84
CA ASN A 864 42.43 -30.92 -10.36
C ASN A 864 42.76 -30.93 -11.87
N GLY A 865 42.49 -29.84 -12.60
CA GLY A 865 42.81 -29.71 -14.03
C GLY A 865 41.99 -30.59 -14.98
N ARG A 866 41.00 -31.34 -14.49
CA ARG A 866 40.17 -32.23 -15.32
C ARG A 866 39.05 -31.45 -15.98
N THR A 867 38.70 -31.80 -17.21
CA THR A 867 37.57 -31.25 -17.95
C THR A 867 36.72 -32.34 -18.60
N GLY A 868 35.53 -31.98 -19.06
CA GLY A 868 34.66 -32.91 -19.78
C GLY A 868 34.13 -34.05 -18.92
N THR A 869 33.85 -35.18 -19.57
CA THR A 869 33.36 -36.39 -18.92
C THR A 869 34.32 -36.91 -17.86
N SER A 870 35.64 -36.69 -18.05
CA SER A 870 36.65 -37.06 -17.06
C SER A 870 36.49 -36.31 -15.73
N TRP A 871 36.06 -35.04 -15.78
CA TRP A 871 35.74 -34.25 -14.59
C TRP A 871 34.38 -34.64 -13.99
N MET A 872 33.37 -34.84 -14.84
CA MET A 872 32.00 -35.13 -14.37
C MET A 872 31.89 -36.49 -13.69
N ALA A 873 32.55 -37.52 -14.22
CA ALA A 873 32.36 -38.92 -13.81
C ALA A 873 33.53 -39.51 -12.99
N SER A 874 34.67 -38.82 -12.87
CA SER A 874 35.86 -39.41 -12.25
C SER A 874 36.74 -38.43 -11.47
N GLY A 875 37.36 -38.90 -10.41
CA GLY A 875 38.35 -38.14 -9.64
C GLY A 875 37.79 -37.38 -8.45
N SER A 876 38.62 -36.51 -7.88
CA SER A 876 38.38 -35.84 -6.59
C SER A 876 37.30 -34.75 -6.63
N GLU A 877 36.88 -34.28 -7.81
CA GLU A 877 35.85 -33.23 -7.98
C GLU A 877 34.62 -33.72 -8.76
N ALA A 878 34.44 -35.05 -8.89
CA ALA A 878 33.38 -35.64 -9.69
C ALA A 878 31.99 -35.12 -9.30
N CYS A 879 31.12 -34.93 -10.30
CA CYS A 879 29.75 -34.45 -10.12
C CYS A 879 28.75 -35.59 -9.93
N SER A 880 29.03 -36.78 -10.48
CA SER A 880 28.18 -37.98 -10.34
C SER A 880 28.06 -38.50 -8.91
N GLY A 881 28.98 -38.09 -8.02
CA GLY A 881 29.01 -38.45 -6.61
C GLY A 881 28.81 -37.26 -5.67
N VAL A 882 28.24 -36.15 -6.15
CA VAL A 882 27.79 -35.07 -5.26
C VAL A 882 26.70 -35.69 -4.36
N PRO A 883 26.90 -35.71 -3.03
CA PRO A 883 25.91 -36.25 -2.09
C PRO A 883 24.57 -35.53 -2.20
#